data_AF-A0A836U8Q7-F1
#
_entry.id   AF-A0A836U8Q7-F1
#
_cell.length_a   1.000
_cell.length_b   1.000
_cell.length_c   1.000
_cell.angle_alpha   90.00
_cell.angle_beta   90.00
_cell.angle_gamma   90.00
#
_symmetry.space_group_name_H-M   'P 1'
#
loop_
_entity.id
_entity.type
_entity.pdbx_description
1 polymer ?
#
loop_
_entity_poly.entity_id
_entity_poly.type
_entity_poly.pdbx_seq_one_letter_code
_entity_poly.pdbx_strand_id
1 'polypeptide(L)'
;FARPGTLVKMGFGAGLLGFRSLLLNSKDPDDKDAALGEGFAIEDETSFARTSYLAARDMWTLDQSRMRELAGFAIENQRLNNLHARAHDELELADAAFDTKVWSEFVRHTRSAIGLESRAYPDVKGTQNDVVQGIIFFMALVLPCAYFAERLLITAATIQRQIMGFGAIFLVIWIILSIVHPAFELSNPFVILLAFIIFVLAILVMGIISGRFNEQMKKLRTEVAVIYDTDVSRSSASMTAFLLGISNMKRRKLRTVLTFMTLLLLTFTVLSFTSIQTALRFNQIERDNEGLYEGLLIRSKAWTPLEESVLEYAHSNFGDRASIASRSWYDNKKKAHIKMKYGVNAHNALGVLGLTPEEVEVTGLDRSLMAGRWFRPGEERVVILPNEMIAALNIDVDGVARGDGSVSIRVFGQQFTVIGIVNSKRMKELKDLDDETMTPADFAVTGGQAVQEIAEEEQREKQGLEDSKVVIKPFVHLEPANTLLMPYHTLRNVGSGNPLQSVAVRFHDQVDERAEIEMFLSRLAVTLFAGIQEPGDDYVKVSIYSSLGITSLSGMANLFVPILIAALIVLNTMMGSVYERFREIGVYSSVGLAPGHIAWLFMAESCVYSVLGVVAGYLVGQIMATALTQFDVTTGFTLNYSSLSAVLSCILVMAVVMLSTVYPARKASQMAVPDVTRRWRLPAPEGDEWHFEFPFTVGGRDVLGLCVFLIGYFDSYSEESIGTFYTDGAQLGRVEAEFGQGQVVEFD
;
A
#
# COMPACT_ATOMS: atom_id res chain seq x y z
N PHE A 1 -33.89 3.63 -12.95
CA PHE A 1 -34.99 4.12 -13.81
C PHE A 1 -34.55 5.44 -14.43
N ALA A 2 -34.50 5.51 -15.76
CA ALA A 2 -34.14 6.71 -16.53
C ALA A 2 -35.32 7.08 -17.46
N ARG A 3 -35.39 8.35 -17.89
CA ARG A 3 -36.42 8.76 -18.86
C ARG A 3 -36.08 8.21 -20.25
N PRO A 4 -37.07 7.82 -21.09
CA PRO A 4 -36.81 7.40 -22.47
C PRO A 4 -35.97 8.43 -23.24
N GLY A 5 -35.00 7.95 -24.03
CA GLY A 5 -34.06 8.79 -24.78
C GLY A 5 -32.93 9.43 -23.95
N THR A 6 -32.88 9.20 -22.63
CA THR A 6 -31.73 9.64 -21.83
C THR A 6 -30.53 8.74 -22.12
N LEU A 7 -29.37 9.33 -22.40
CA LEU A 7 -28.11 8.61 -22.51
C LEU A 7 -27.62 8.22 -21.11
N VAL A 8 -27.43 6.92 -20.89
CA VAL A 8 -27.00 6.36 -19.61
C VAL A 8 -25.70 5.60 -19.79
N LYS A 9 -24.70 5.96 -18.99
CA LYS A 9 -23.50 5.16 -18.75
C LYS A 9 -23.74 4.30 -17.51
N MET A 10 -23.34 3.04 -17.56
CA MET A 10 -23.58 2.10 -16.46
C MET A 10 -22.25 1.51 -15.99
N GLY A 11 -22.04 1.52 -14.68
CA GLY A 11 -20.96 0.76 -14.06
C GLY A 11 -21.54 -0.40 -13.27
N PHE A 12 -21.02 -1.60 -13.48
CA PHE A 12 -21.40 -2.83 -12.78
C PHE A 12 -20.26 -3.31 -11.89
N GLY A 13 -20.62 -4.08 -10.86
CA GLY A 13 -19.71 -4.46 -9.78
C GLY A 13 -19.80 -3.45 -8.63
N ALA A 14 -20.88 -3.54 -7.85
CA ALA A 14 -20.99 -2.86 -6.56
C ALA A 14 -20.44 -3.81 -5.48
N GLY A 15 -19.12 -3.78 -5.30
CA GLY A 15 -18.41 -4.48 -4.23
C GLY A 15 -17.14 -3.72 -3.83
N LEU A 16 -16.43 -4.17 -2.79
CA LEU A 16 -15.22 -3.50 -2.29
C LEU A 16 -14.07 -3.37 -3.31
N LEU A 17 -14.15 -4.05 -4.46
CA LEU A 17 -13.14 -4.06 -5.52
C LEU A 17 -13.39 -3.01 -6.63
N GLY A 18 -14.38 -2.14 -6.48
CA GLY A 18 -14.73 -1.11 -7.48
C GLY A 18 -15.46 -1.67 -8.71
N PHE A 19 -15.66 -0.81 -9.73
CA PHE A 19 -16.32 -1.19 -10.97
C PHE A 19 -15.48 -2.23 -11.73
N ARG A 20 -16.08 -3.40 -12.00
CA ARG A 20 -15.45 -4.51 -12.74
C ARG A 20 -15.95 -4.63 -14.18
N SER A 21 -16.95 -3.81 -14.54
CA SER A 21 -17.56 -3.78 -15.87
C SER A 21 -18.14 -2.38 -16.11
N LEU A 22 -17.82 -1.80 -17.26
CA LEU A 22 -18.30 -0.47 -17.65
C LEU A 22 -19.01 -0.57 -19.00
N LEU A 23 -20.23 -0.04 -19.07
CA LEU A 23 -20.96 0.16 -20.31
C LEU A 23 -21.03 1.66 -20.58
N LEU A 24 -20.17 2.12 -21.49
CA LEU A 24 -19.97 3.51 -21.84
C LEU A 24 -20.43 3.84 -23.25
N ASN A 25 -20.57 2.85 -24.14
CA ASN A 25 -20.73 3.03 -25.58
C ASN A 25 -19.56 3.86 -26.13
N SER A 26 -18.34 3.38 -25.89
CA SER A 26 -17.11 4.01 -26.36
C SER A 26 -16.95 3.76 -27.86
N LYS A 27 -16.54 4.79 -28.61
CA LYS A 27 -16.51 4.75 -30.08
C LYS A 27 -15.12 4.62 -30.67
N ASP A 28 -14.17 5.36 -30.11
CA ASP A 28 -12.85 5.51 -30.69
C ASP A 28 -11.81 5.58 -29.55
N PRO A 29 -10.77 4.73 -29.54
CA PRO A 29 -9.69 4.82 -28.57
C PRO A 29 -8.69 5.95 -28.87
N ASP A 30 -8.69 6.53 -30.07
CA ASP A 30 -7.79 7.63 -30.48
C ASP A 30 -8.28 9.00 -29.97
N ASP A 31 -9.59 9.17 -29.76
CA ASP A 31 -10.20 10.38 -29.22
C ASP A 31 -10.62 10.19 -27.76
N LYS A 32 -10.06 11.01 -26.85
CA LYS A 32 -10.31 10.95 -25.41
C LYS A 32 -11.79 11.14 -25.06
N ASP A 33 -12.50 12.04 -25.72
CA ASP A 33 -13.91 12.29 -25.43
C ASP A 33 -14.79 11.15 -25.96
N ALA A 34 -14.43 10.59 -27.12
CA ALA A 34 -15.10 9.42 -27.69
C ALA A 34 -14.86 8.13 -26.87
N ALA A 35 -13.66 7.98 -26.28
CA ALA A 35 -13.27 6.86 -25.43
C ALA A 35 -14.01 6.88 -24.08
N LEU A 36 -14.34 8.06 -23.55
CA LEU A 36 -15.21 8.21 -22.37
C LEU A 36 -16.65 7.73 -22.63
N GLY A 37 -17.02 7.56 -23.90
CA GLY A 37 -18.29 7.06 -24.37
C GLY A 37 -19.42 8.08 -24.30
N GLU A 38 -20.45 7.88 -25.11
CA GLU A 38 -21.62 8.77 -25.17
C GLU A 38 -22.77 8.28 -24.28
N GLY A 39 -22.68 7.05 -23.76
CA GLY A 39 -23.76 6.36 -23.07
C GLY A 39 -24.72 5.65 -24.03
N PHE A 40 -25.56 4.78 -23.48
CA PHE A 40 -26.60 4.06 -24.21
C PHE A 40 -27.93 4.81 -24.09
N ALA A 41 -28.60 5.07 -25.21
CA ALA A 41 -29.95 5.62 -25.21
C ALA A 41 -30.93 4.56 -24.70
N ILE A 42 -31.76 4.90 -23.72
CA ILE A 42 -32.79 4.00 -23.19
C ILE A 42 -34.06 4.14 -24.03
N GLU A 43 -34.21 3.28 -25.03
CA GLU A 43 -35.35 3.19 -25.95
C GLU A 43 -35.89 1.76 -25.99
N ASP A 44 -37.10 1.55 -26.50
CA ASP A 44 -37.76 0.23 -26.52
C ASP A 44 -36.98 -0.82 -27.34
N GLU A 45 -36.14 -0.37 -28.28
CA GLU A 45 -35.30 -1.23 -29.13
C GLU A 45 -33.87 -1.43 -28.59
N THR A 46 -33.49 -0.78 -27.49
CA THR A 46 -32.13 -0.87 -26.94
C THR A 46 -31.89 -2.25 -26.35
N SER A 47 -31.14 -3.09 -27.07
CA SER A 47 -30.74 -4.42 -26.60
C SER A 47 -29.42 -4.37 -25.84
N PHE A 48 -29.44 -4.81 -24.59
CA PHE A 48 -28.23 -5.09 -23.79
C PHE A 48 -27.78 -6.54 -23.94
N ALA A 49 -28.09 -7.21 -25.05
CA ALA A 49 -27.57 -8.53 -25.32
C ALA A 49 -26.03 -8.47 -25.40
N ARG A 50 -25.37 -9.46 -24.76
CA ARG A 50 -23.89 -9.60 -24.71
C ARG A 50 -23.21 -8.52 -23.86
N THR A 51 -23.80 -8.17 -22.72
CA THR A 51 -23.28 -7.18 -21.77
C THR A 51 -21.80 -7.35 -21.44
N SER A 52 -21.33 -8.59 -21.23
CA SER A 52 -19.92 -8.85 -20.90
C SER A 52 -18.96 -8.47 -22.03
N TYR A 53 -19.35 -8.71 -23.28
CA TYR A 53 -18.56 -8.34 -24.45
C TYR A 53 -18.53 -6.82 -24.62
N LEU A 54 -19.71 -6.16 -24.55
CA LEU A 54 -19.80 -4.70 -24.63
C LEU A 54 -18.96 -4.03 -23.54
N ALA A 55 -18.98 -4.58 -22.32
CA ALA A 55 -18.20 -4.06 -21.22
C ALA A 55 -16.69 -4.25 -21.41
N ALA A 56 -16.26 -5.44 -21.86
CA ALA A 56 -14.85 -5.68 -22.16
C ALA A 56 -14.33 -4.72 -23.24
N ARG A 57 -15.11 -4.51 -24.30
CA ARG A 57 -14.76 -3.60 -25.39
C ARG A 57 -14.72 -2.14 -24.95
N ASP A 58 -15.72 -1.67 -24.20
CA ASP A 58 -15.77 -0.29 -23.70
C ASP A 58 -14.62 -0.02 -22.71
N MET A 59 -14.31 -0.97 -21.83
CA MET A 59 -13.16 -0.88 -20.91
C MET A 59 -11.84 -0.84 -21.66
N TRP A 60 -11.64 -1.76 -22.61
CA TRP A 60 -10.45 -1.79 -23.46
C TRP A 60 -10.29 -0.47 -24.22
N THR A 61 -11.36 0.06 -24.83
CA THR A 61 -11.30 1.32 -25.58
C THR A 61 -10.88 2.49 -24.68
N LEU A 62 -11.46 2.56 -23.48
CA LEU A 62 -11.14 3.59 -22.50
C LEU A 62 -9.70 3.47 -21.98
N ASP A 63 -9.26 2.24 -21.69
CA ASP A 63 -7.91 1.98 -21.22
C ASP A 63 -6.87 2.23 -22.31
N GLN A 64 -7.14 1.88 -23.56
CA GLN A 64 -6.27 2.15 -24.71
C GLN A 64 -6.01 3.65 -24.87
N SER A 65 -7.05 4.48 -24.72
CA SER A 65 -6.93 5.94 -24.75
C SER A 65 -6.07 6.47 -23.59
N ARG A 66 -6.36 6.03 -22.36
CA ARG A 66 -5.62 6.44 -21.15
C ARG A 66 -4.16 5.97 -21.17
N MET A 67 -3.91 4.76 -21.65
CA MET A 67 -2.58 4.17 -21.74
C MET A 67 -1.72 4.90 -22.76
N ARG A 68 -2.29 5.32 -23.89
CA ARG A 68 -1.58 6.18 -24.86
C ARG A 68 -1.26 7.55 -24.28
N GLU A 69 -2.19 8.15 -23.55
CA GLU A 69 -1.95 9.40 -22.84
C GLU A 69 -0.77 9.24 -21.87
N LEU A 70 -0.75 8.17 -21.05
CA LEU A 70 0.35 7.86 -20.13
C LEU A 70 1.68 7.57 -20.86
N ALA A 71 1.65 6.80 -21.95
CA ALA A 71 2.83 6.45 -22.75
C ALA A 71 3.49 7.69 -23.38
N GLY A 72 2.69 8.69 -23.80
CA GLY A 72 3.19 9.99 -24.25
C GLY A 72 4.08 10.70 -23.23
N PHE A 73 3.90 10.40 -21.94
CA PHE A 73 4.70 10.92 -20.83
C PHE A 73 5.75 9.94 -20.29
N ALA A 74 6.11 8.91 -21.05
CA ALA A 74 7.02 7.84 -20.63
C ALA A 74 6.54 7.03 -19.41
N ILE A 75 5.24 7.11 -19.07
CA ILE A 75 4.64 6.29 -18.03
C ILE A 75 4.13 5.01 -18.68
N GLU A 76 4.97 3.99 -18.66
CA GLU A 76 4.61 2.66 -19.16
C GLU A 76 4.68 1.63 -18.04
N ASN A 77 3.71 0.72 -18.07
CA ASN A 77 3.66 -0.43 -17.18
C ASN A 77 3.63 -1.68 -18.06
N GLN A 78 4.74 -2.42 -18.09
CA GLN A 78 4.87 -3.58 -18.98
C GLN A 78 3.84 -4.67 -18.69
N ARG A 79 3.48 -4.88 -17.41
CA ARG A 79 2.42 -5.80 -17.01
C ARG A 79 1.08 -5.35 -17.60
N LEU A 80 0.76 -4.08 -17.48
CA LEU A 80 -0.47 -3.49 -17.98
C LEU A 80 -0.54 -3.58 -19.52
N ASN A 81 0.54 -3.23 -20.21
CA ASN A 81 0.68 -3.38 -21.67
C ASN A 81 0.41 -4.83 -22.12
N ASN A 82 0.96 -5.81 -21.39
CA ASN A 82 0.73 -7.22 -21.71
C ASN A 82 -0.73 -7.64 -21.48
N LEU A 83 -1.32 -7.29 -20.33
CA LEU A 83 -2.72 -7.59 -20.03
C LEU A 83 -3.67 -6.98 -21.08
N HIS A 84 -3.41 -5.72 -21.44
CA HIS A 84 -4.22 -4.95 -22.39
C HIS A 84 -4.08 -5.45 -23.84
N ALA A 85 -2.87 -5.81 -24.26
CA ALA A 85 -2.63 -6.43 -25.57
C ALA A 85 -3.33 -7.79 -25.68
N ARG A 86 -3.20 -8.65 -24.65
CA ARG A 86 -3.90 -9.94 -24.63
C ARG A 86 -5.42 -9.79 -24.61
N ALA A 87 -5.94 -8.75 -23.95
CA ALA A 87 -7.36 -8.46 -23.98
C ALA A 87 -7.84 -8.06 -25.38
N HIS A 88 -7.01 -7.30 -26.12
CA HIS A 88 -7.28 -6.97 -27.52
C HIS A 88 -7.40 -8.23 -28.38
N ASP A 89 -6.41 -9.14 -28.29
CA ASP A 89 -6.40 -10.38 -29.06
C ASP A 89 -7.65 -11.23 -28.80
N GLU A 90 -8.07 -11.32 -27.53
CA GLU A 90 -9.27 -12.05 -27.13
C GLU A 90 -10.57 -11.36 -27.61
N LEU A 91 -10.60 -10.03 -27.69
CA LEU A 91 -11.72 -9.29 -28.28
C LEU A 91 -11.81 -9.53 -29.80
N GLU A 92 -10.68 -9.54 -30.52
CA GLU A 92 -10.67 -9.85 -31.95
C GLU A 92 -11.14 -11.28 -32.23
N LEU A 93 -10.73 -12.25 -31.42
CA LEU A 93 -11.21 -13.64 -31.51
C LEU A 93 -12.70 -13.75 -31.17
N ALA A 94 -13.19 -12.97 -30.20
CA ALA A 94 -14.62 -12.91 -29.91
C ALA A 94 -15.40 -12.33 -31.11
N ASP A 95 -14.91 -11.28 -31.74
CA ASP A 95 -15.54 -10.70 -32.94
C ASP A 95 -15.61 -11.70 -34.10
N ALA A 96 -14.50 -12.41 -34.36
CA ALA A 96 -14.46 -13.47 -35.37
C ALA A 96 -15.44 -14.62 -35.05
N ALA A 97 -15.55 -15.03 -33.78
CA ALA A 97 -16.49 -16.06 -33.34
C ALA A 97 -17.96 -15.60 -33.44
N PHE A 98 -18.21 -14.31 -33.23
CA PHE A 98 -19.53 -13.70 -33.37
C PHE A 98 -19.97 -13.70 -34.84
N ASP A 99 -19.09 -13.26 -35.74
CA ASP A 99 -19.33 -13.23 -37.18
C ASP A 99 -19.57 -14.63 -37.77
N THR A 100 -18.82 -15.62 -37.27
CA THR A 100 -18.99 -17.04 -37.65
C THR A 100 -20.14 -17.75 -36.92
N LYS A 101 -20.80 -17.08 -35.96
CA LYS A 101 -21.91 -17.59 -35.14
C LYS A 101 -21.56 -18.81 -34.27
N VAL A 102 -20.29 -18.95 -33.89
CA VAL A 102 -19.83 -19.99 -32.96
C VAL A 102 -19.95 -19.47 -31.53
N TRP A 103 -21.13 -19.66 -30.92
CA TRP A 103 -21.46 -19.04 -29.63
C TRP A 103 -20.61 -19.50 -28.45
N SER A 104 -20.15 -20.76 -28.43
CA SER A 104 -19.26 -21.28 -27.38
C SER A 104 -17.94 -20.51 -27.34
N GLU A 105 -17.34 -20.34 -28.51
CA GLU A 105 -16.10 -19.59 -28.72
C GLU A 105 -16.28 -18.11 -28.41
N PHE A 106 -17.38 -17.51 -28.88
CA PHE A 106 -17.73 -16.12 -28.57
C PHE A 106 -17.78 -15.86 -27.06
N VAL A 107 -18.46 -16.75 -26.31
CA VAL A 107 -18.57 -16.64 -24.85
C VAL A 107 -17.23 -16.86 -24.17
N ARG A 108 -16.43 -17.84 -24.62
CA ARG A 108 -15.10 -18.14 -24.07
C ARG A 108 -14.15 -16.93 -24.20
N HIS A 109 -14.02 -16.39 -25.41
CA HIS A 109 -13.16 -15.24 -25.69
C HIS A 109 -13.65 -13.97 -25.00
N THR A 110 -14.96 -13.72 -24.98
CA THR A 110 -15.57 -12.62 -24.22
C THR A 110 -15.22 -12.69 -22.73
N ARG A 111 -15.32 -13.87 -22.12
CA ARG A 111 -14.96 -14.08 -20.70
C ARG A 111 -13.48 -13.85 -20.47
N SER A 112 -12.62 -14.33 -21.38
CA SER A 112 -11.18 -14.09 -21.30
C SER A 112 -10.85 -12.60 -21.33
N ALA A 113 -11.42 -11.86 -22.30
CA ALA A 113 -11.23 -10.43 -22.46
C ALA A 113 -11.69 -9.63 -21.22
N ILE A 114 -12.91 -9.88 -20.72
CA ILE A 114 -13.41 -9.17 -19.53
C ILE A 114 -12.60 -9.52 -18.27
N GLY A 115 -12.09 -10.75 -18.15
CA GLY A 115 -11.18 -11.15 -17.06
C GLY A 115 -9.90 -10.32 -17.05
N LEU A 116 -9.25 -10.18 -18.21
CA LEU A 116 -8.04 -9.37 -18.39
C LEU A 116 -8.31 -7.87 -18.13
N GLU A 117 -9.35 -7.31 -18.75
CA GLU A 117 -9.71 -5.88 -18.60
C GLU A 117 -10.19 -5.54 -17.19
N SER A 118 -10.87 -6.46 -16.51
CA SER A 118 -11.25 -6.26 -15.10
C SER A 118 -10.06 -6.09 -14.16
N ARG A 119 -8.86 -6.50 -14.59
CA ARG A 119 -7.58 -6.27 -13.91
C ARG A 119 -6.82 -5.07 -14.47
N ALA A 120 -6.81 -4.90 -15.79
CA ALA A 120 -6.13 -3.78 -16.43
C ALA A 120 -6.75 -2.44 -15.97
N TYR A 121 -8.07 -2.31 -15.99
CA TYR A 121 -8.75 -1.04 -15.72
C TYR A 121 -8.47 -0.42 -14.34
N PRO A 122 -8.56 -1.17 -13.21
CA PRO A 122 -8.14 -0.64 -11.92
C PRO A 122 -6.67 -0.23 -11.89
N ASP A 123 -5.78 -0.97 -12.56
CA ASP A 123 -4.34 -0.69 -12.62
C ASP A 123 -4.06 0.58 -13.48
N VAL A 124 -4.75 0.77 -14.61
CA VAL A 124 -4.69 2.01 -15.44
C VAL A 124 -5.13 3.20 -14.61
N LYS A 125 -6.33 3.10 -14.02
CA LYS A 125 -6.92 4.16 -13.21
C LYS A 125 -6.07 4.48 -11.98
N GLY A 126 -5.53 3.45 -11.32
CA GLY A 126 -4.60 3.59 -10.21
C GLY A 126 -3.35 4.36 -10.62
N THR A 127 -2.72 3.96 -11.73
CA THR A 127 -1.55 4.67 -12.28
C THR A 127 -1.87 6.14 -12.59
N GLN A 128 -3.01 6.43 -13.21
CA GLN A 128 -3.44 7.80 -13.48
C GLN A 128 -3.66 8.61 -12.20
N ASN A 129 -4.30 8.01 -11.18
CA ASN A 129 -4.51 8.65 -9.89
C ASN A 129 -3.20 8.90 -9.15
N ASP A 130 -2.26 7.95 -9.18
CA ASP A 130 -0.95 8.08 -8.55
C ASP A 130 -0.18 9.26 -9.14
N VAL A 131 -0.28 9.46 -10.45
CA VAL A 131 0.30 10.62 -11.15
C VAL A 131 -0.34 11.92 -10.68
N VAL A 132 -1.67 11.96 -10.57
CA VAL A 132 -2.42 13.14 -10.10
C VAL A 132 -2.20 13.40 -8.60
N GLN A 133 -1.89 12.40 -7.78
CA GLN A 133 -1.53 12.61 -6.38
C GLN A 133 -0.07 13.06 -6.23
N GLY A 134 0.83 12.52 -7.06
CA GLY A 134 2.25 12.87 -7.07
C GLY A 134 2.51 14.36 -7.29
N ILE A 135 1.73 15.02 -8.15
CA ILE A 135 1.88 16.46 -8.42
C ILE A 135 1.67 17.32 -7.17
N ILE A 136 0.84 16.90 -6.22
CA ILE A 136 0.58 17.65 -4.99
C ILE A 136 1.88 17.75 -4.18
N PHE A 137 2.64 16.66 -4.10
CA PHE A 137 3.94 16.66 -3.43
C PHE A 137 4.93 17.59 -4.14
N PHE A 138 5.07 17.47 -5.46
CA PHE A 138 6.01 18.31 -6.21
C PHE A 138 5.64 19.79 -6.12
N MET A 139 4.35 20.14 -6.23
CA MET A 139 3.88 21.51 -6.04
C MET A 139 4.14 22.04 -4.63
N ALA A 140 3.96 21.22 -3.60
CA ALA A 140 4.33 21.59 -2.24
C ALA A 140 5.85 21.83 -2.11
N LEU A 141 6.67 21.06 -2.82
CA LEU A 141 8.13 21.19 -2.86
C LEU A 141 8.61 22.41 -3.66
N VAL A 142 7.84 22.89 -4.65
CA VAL A 142 8.13 24.13 -5.39
C VAL A 142 8.17 25.33 -4.45
N LEU A 143 7.37 25.35 -3.37
CA LEU A 143 7.34 26.47 -2.41
C LEU A 143 8.69 26.68 -1.68
N PRO A 144 9.24 25.70 -0.93
CA PRO A 144 10.55 25.87 -0.32
C PRO A 144 11.65 26.02 -1.39
N CYS A 145 11.52 25.38 -2.55
CA CYS A 145 12.47 25.51 -3.65
C CYS A 145 12.55 26.95 -4.17
N ALA A 146 11.40 27.57 -4.48
CA ALA A 146 11.32 28.95 -4.96
C ALA A 146 11.84 29.93 -3.90
N TYR A 147 11.56 29.67 -2.62
CA TYR A 147 12.09 30.47 -1.52
C TYR A 147 13.61 30.38 -1.43
N PHE A 148 14.19 29.17 -1.45
CA PHE A 148 15.63 28.99 -1.40
C PHE A 148 16.34 29.55 -2.63
N ALA A 149 15.75 29.36 -3.81
CA ALA A 149 16.26 29.91 -5.05
C ALA A 149 16.24 31.44 -5.06
N GLU A 150 15.18 32.10 -4.56
CA GLU A 150 15.13 33.56 -4.39
C GLU A 150 16.27 34.04 -3.50
N ARG A 151 16.44 33.39 -2.35
CA ARG A 151 17.47 33.75 -1.36
C ARG A 151 18.88 33.60 -1.92
N LEU A 152 19.12 32.55 -2.72
CA LEU A 152 20.43 32.23 -3.28
C LEU A 152 20.77 33.07 -4.53
N LEU A 153 19.81 33.33 -5.41
CA LEU A 153 20.03 34.01 -6.70
C LEU A 153 19.83 35.53 -6.63
N ILE A 154 18.71 36.00 -6.07
CA ILE A 154 18.27 37.41 -6.14
C ILE A 154 18.69 38.18 -4.88
N THR A 155 18.51 37.59 -3.70
CA THR A 155 18.83 38.19 -2.38
C THR A 155 18.29 39.62 -2.24
N ALA A 156 16.99 39.82 -2.45
CA ALA A 156 16.41 41.15 -2.35
C ALA A 156 16.41 41.68 -0.90
N ALA A 157 16.77 42.95 -0.70
CA ALA A 157 16.83 43.55 0.64
C ALA A 157 15.44 43.88 1.22
N THR A 158 14.50 44.29 0.36
CA THR A 158 13.13 44.67 0.76
C THR A 158 12.15 43.51 0.62
N ILE A 159 11.25 43.32 1.60
CA ILE A 159 10.23 42.25 1.60
C ILE A 159 9.41 42.23 0.30
N GLN A 160 9.01 43.38 -0.23
CA GLN A 160 8.26 43.47 -1.49
C GLN A 160 9.00 42.83 -2.66
N ARG A 161 10.30 43.11 -2.81
CA ARG A 161 11.15 42.51 -3.85
C ARG A 161 11.44 41.03 -3.57
N GLN A 162 11.49 40.60 -2.32
CA GLN A 162 11.61 39.18 -1.96
C GLN A 162 10.36 38.41 -2.39
N ILE A 163 9.16 38.92 -2.09
CA ILE A 163 7.89 38.32 -2.52
C ILE A 163 7.80 38.27 -4.04
N MET A 164 8.19 39.35 -4.73
CA MET A 164 8.19 39.40 -6.19
C MET A 164 9.19 38.40 -6.81
N GLY A 165 10.40 38.30 -6.27
CA GLY A 165 11.41 37.34 -6.72
C GLY A 165 10.97 35.89 -6.48
N PHE A 166 10.40 35.61 -5.30
CA PHE A 166 9.80 34.32 -4.97
C PHE A 166 8.68 33.97 -5.95
N GLY A 167 7.73 34.88 -6.18
CA GLY A 167 6.61 34.67 -7.09
C GLY A 167 7.07 34.44 -8.53
N ALA A 168 8.08 35.19 -9.00
CA ALA A 168 8.65 34.99 -10.33
C ALA A 168 9.31 33.62 -10.49
N ILE A 169 10.13 33.19 -9.51
CA ILE A 169 10.78 31.87 -9.55
C ILE A 169 9.75 30.75 -9.44
N PHE A 170 8.77 30.89 -8.55
CA PHE A 170 7.65 29.95 -8.42
C PHE A 170 6.92 29.78 -9.75
N LEU A 171 6.59 30.89 -10.43
CA LEU A 171 5.92 30.86 -11.73
C LEU A 171 6.77 30.19 -12.81
N VAL A 172 8.08 30.44 -12.84
CA VAL A 172 9.00 29.78 -13.79
C VAL A 172 9.05 28.26 -13.54
N ILE A 173 9.24 27.83 -12.29
CA ILE A 173 9.27 26.41 -11.94
C ILE A 173 7.92 25.76 -12.26
N TRP A 174 6.80 26.44 -11.96
CA TRP A 174 5.47 25.97 -12.27
C TRP A 174 5.23 25.82 -13.77
N ILE A 175 5.66 26.78 -14.61
CA ILE A 175 5.54 26.68 -16.07
C ILE A 175 6.31 25.44 -16.58
N ILE A 176 7.55 25.26 -16.13
CA ILE A 176 8.36 24.09 -16.51
C ILE A 176 7.65 22.80 -16.08
N LEU A 177 7.19 22.74 -14.82
CA LEU A 177 6.47 21.59 -14.29
C LEU A 177 5.15 21.33 -15.04
N SER A 178 4.44 22.36 -15.47
CA SER A 178 3.18 22.22 -16.24
C SER A 178 3.37 21.66 -17.63
N ILE A 179 4.54 21.88 -18.23
CA ILE A 179 4.91 21.32 -19.54
C ILE A 179 5.38 19.88 -19.39
N VAL A 180 6.10 19.60 -18.30
CA VAL A 180 6.88 18.37 -18.14
C VAL A 180 6.10 17.29 -17.38
N HIS A 181 5.18 17.64 -16.49
CA HIS A 181 4.47 16.70 -15.63
C HIS A 181 3.07 16.32 -16.17
N PRO A 182 2.76 15.03 -16.39
CA PRO A 182 1.51 14.53 -16.99
C PRO A 182 0.22 14.92 -16.26
N ALA A 183 0.25 14.97 -14.93
CA ALA A 183 -0.91 15.34 -14.11
C ALA A 183 -1.62 16.63 -14.54
N PHE A 184 -0.93 17.55 -15.22
CA PHE A 184 -1.54 18.78 -15.74
C PHE A 184 -2.42 18.54 -16.97
N GLU A 185 -2.15 17.52 -17.80
CA GLU A 185 -3.08 17.14 -18.88
C GLU A 185 -4.18 16.19 -18.40
N LEU A 186 -3.88 15.35 -17.41
CA LEU A 186 -4.84 14.42 -16.80
C LEU A 186 -5.89 15.13 -15.94
N SER A 187 -5.60 16.34 -15.47
CA SER A 187 -6.46 17.18 -14.63
C SER A 187 -6.57 18.58 -15.22
N ASN A 188 -7.24 19.51 -14.53
CA ASN A 188 -7.28 20.91 -14.94
C ASN A 188 -6.11 21.68 -14.30
N PRO A 189 -5.11 22.17 -15.07
CA PRO A 189 -3.93 22.84 -14.53
C PRO A 189 -4.22 24.03 -13.64
N PHE A 190 -5.24 24.81 -14.03
CA PHE A 190 -5.60 26.03 -13.32
C PHE A 190 -6.22 25.73 -11.97
N VAL A 191 -6.93 24.61 -11.82
CA VAL A 191 -7.49 24.18 -10.53
C VAL A 191 -6.38 23.81 -9.56
N ILE A 192 -5.37 23.06 -10.01
CA ILE A 192 -4.20 22.70 -9.19
C ILE A 192 -3.45 23.97 -8.76
N LEU A 193 -3.15 24.86 -9.71
CA LEU A 193 -2.46 26.12 -9.42
C LEU A 193 -3.25 26.99 -8.42
N LEU A 194 -4.56 27.15 -8.65
CA LEU A 194 -5.43 27.95 -7.79
C LEU A 194 -5.47 27.39 -6.36
N ALA A 195 -5.58 26.08 -6.20
CA ALA A 195 -5.56 25.42 -4.90
C ALA A 195 -4.25 25.72 -4.14
N PHE A 196 -3.10 25.66 -4.81
CA PHE A 196 -1.81 25.99 -4.21
C PHE A 196 -1.66 27.47 -3.87
N ILE A 197 -2.14 28.38 -4.72
CA ILE A 197 -2.13 29.82 -4.43
C ILE A 197 -2.97 30.11 -3.18
N ILE A 198 -4.17 29.54 -3.09
CA ILE A 198 -5.05 29.68 -1.93
C ILE A 198 -4.36 29.13 -0.67
N PHE A 199 -3.71 27.97 -0.77
CA PHE A 199 -2.98 27.36 0.36
C PHE A 199 -1.81 28.23 0.85
N VAL A 200 -0.99 28.77 -0.06
CA VAL A 200 0.10 29.69 0.28
C VAL A 200 -0.41 30.96 0.93
N LEU A 201 -1.48 31.54 0.36
CA LEU A 201 -2.11 32.74 0.91
C LEU A 201 -2.65 32.47 2.32
N ALA A 202 -3.25 31.30 2.55
CA ALA A 202 -3.73 30.89 3.86
C ALA A 202 -2.59 30.77 4.88
N ILE A 203 -1.45 30.16 4.52
CA ILE A 203 -0.25 30.09 5.37
C ILE A 203 0.27 31.49 5.70
N LEU A 204 0.36 32.36 4.70
CA LEU A 204 0.82 33.74 4.88
C LEU A 204 -0.09 34.50 5.83
N VAL A 205 -1.41 34.44 5.62
CA VAL A 205 -2.42 35.08 6.48
C VAL A 205 -2.33 34.53 7.91
N MET A 206 -2.25 33.21 8.06
CA MET A 206 -2.11 32.55 9.36
C MET A 206 -0.82 32.98 10.07
N GLY A 207 0.29 33.11 9.34
CA GLY A 207 1.57 33.61 9.85
C GLY A 207 1.49 35.06 10.32
N ILE A 208 0.82 35.94 9.56
CA ILE A 208 0.59 37.34 9.96
C ILE A 208 -0.28 37.41 11.22
N ILE A 209 -1.37 36.65 11.26
CA ILE A 209 -2.29 36.60 12.41
C ILE A 209 -1.55 36.10 13.65
N SER A 210 -0.82 34.98 13.53
CA SER A 210 -0.03 34.41 14.62
C SER A 210 1.07 35.38 15.09
N GLY A 211 1.74 36.07 14.16
CA GLY A 211 2.74 37.08 14.48
C GLY A 211 2.14 38.25 15.28
N ARG A 212 1.00 38.80 14.84
CA ARG A 212 0.31 39.87 15.57
C ARG A 212 -0.22 39.39 16.92
N PHE A 213 -0.77 38.18 16.99
CA PHE A 213 -1.21 37.58 18.23
C PHE A 213 -0.06 37.46 19.24
N ASN A 214 1.09 36.93 18.81
CA ASN A 214 2.29 36.85 19.65
C ASN A 214 2.79 38.22 20.10
N GLU A 215 2.75 39.23 19.23
CA GLU A 215 3.14 40.60 19.60
C GLU A 215 2.20 41.19 20.67
N GLN A 216 0.88 40.97 20.55
CA GLN A 216 -0.10 41.40 21.54
C GLN A 216 0.02 40.63 22.86
N MET A 217 0.23 39.31 22.79
CA MET A 217 0.50 38.48 23.98
C MET A 217 1.77 38.93 24.69
N LYS A 218 2.82 39.32 23.95
CA LYS A 218 4.04 39.87 24.55
C LYS A 218 3.75 41.20 25.26
N LYS A 219 3.02 42.13 24.63
CA LYS A 219 2.62 43.40 25.27
C LYS A 219 1.80 43.20 26.54
N LEU A 220 0.81 42.31 26.51
CA LEU A 220 0.00 41.95 27.69
C LEU A 220 0.85 41.34 28.82
N ARG A 221 1.80 40.46 28.48
CA ARG A 221 2.73 39.89 29.48
C ARG A 221 3.63 40.95 30.11
N THR A 222 4.15 41.90 29.33
CA THR A 222 5.00 42.98 29.84
C THR A 222 4.21 44.01 30.68
N GLU A 223 2.90 44.17 30.44
CA GLU A 223 2.04 45.03 31.26
C GLU A 223 1.62 44.40 32.60
N VAL A 224 1.46 43.07 32.65
CA VAL A 224 1.01 42.35 33.86
C VAL A 224 2.17 41.86 34.73
N ALA A 225 3.31 41.52 34.12
CA ALA A 225 4.52 41.12 34.82
C ALA A 225 5.66 42.05 34.41
N VAL A 226 6.30 42.74 35.37
CA VAL A 226 7.47 43.61 35.14
C VAL A 226 8.70 42.74 34.81
N ILE A 227 8.63 42.03 33.68
CA ILE A 227 9.67 41.14 33.19
C ILE A 227 10.14 41.73 31.86
N TYR A 228 11.34 42.31 31.87
CA TYR A 228 12.08 42.62 30.65
C TYR A 228 12.55 41.30 30.03
N ASP A 229 11.65 40.63 29.32
CA ASP A 229 11.99 39.39 28.61
C ASP A 229 12.75 39.74 27.32
N THR A 230 14.07 39.89 27.48
CA THR A 230 15.04 39.97 26.39
C THR A 230 15.42 38.59 25.84
N ASP A 231 14.68 37.52 26.13
CA ASP A 231 14.87 36.28 25.39
C ASP A 231 14.36 36.47 23.96
N VAL A 232 15.32 36.57 23.04
CA VAL A 232 15.13 36.21 21.64
C VAL A 232 14.58 34.79 21.66
N SER A 233 13.29 34.62 21.33
CA SER A 233 12.64 33.31 21.36
C SER A 233 13.56 32.29 20.67
N ARG A 234 13.79 31.12 21.29
CA ARG A 234 14.70 30.08 20.73
C ARG A 234 14.39 29.77 19.25
N SER A 235 13.14 29.97 18.83
CA SER A 235 12.68 29.89 17.43
C SER A 235 13.22 31.00 16.51
N SER A 236 13.31 32.25 16.96
CA SER A 236 13.80 33.38 16.15
C SER A 236 15.33 33.35 15.95
N ALA A 237 16.07 32.90 16.96
CA ALA A 237 17.52 32.69 16.83
C ALA A 237 17.85 31.55 15.85
N SER A 238 17.10 30.44 15.91
CA SER A 238 17.25 29.32 14.97
C SER A 238 16.91 29.71 13.53
N MET A 239 15.84 30.51 13.33
CA MET A 239 15.49 31.04 12.01
C MET A 239 16.57 31.98 11.45
N THR A 240 17.15 32.82 12.30
CA THR A 240 18.25 33.72 11.91
C THR A 240 19.50 32.92 11.53
N ALA A 241 19.84 31.87 12.29
CA ALA A 241 20.91 30.94 11.95
C ALA A 241 20.62 30.23 10.62
N PHE A 242 19.39 29.78 10.39
CA PHE A 242 18.99 29.17 9.13
C PHE A 242 19.20 30.11 7.93
N LEU A 243 18.74 31.36 8.02
CA LEU A 243 18.92 32.38 6.99
C LEU A 243 20.40 32.71 6.75
N LEU A 244 21.20 32.76 7.82
CA LEU A 244 22.65 32.99 7.73
C LEU A 244 23.35 31.83 6.99
N GLY A 245 22.84 30.60 7.12
CA GLY A 245 23.35 29.42 6.42
C GLY A 245 23.18 29.57 4.90
N ILE A 246 21.98 29.94 4.48
CA ILE A 246 21.69 30.21 3.05
C ILE A 246 22.61 31.31 2.50
N SER A 247 22.80 32.39 3.27
CA SER A 247 23.65 33.50 2.84
C SER A 247 25.13 33.09 2.70
N ASN A 248 25.60 32.11 3.48
CA ASN A 248 26.98 31.63 3.42
C ASN A 248 27.27 30.80 2.15
N MET A 249 26.28 30.07 1.63
CA MET A 249 26.39 29.34 0.36
C MET A 249 26.74 30.29 -0.80
N LYS A 250 26.16 31.49 -0.83
CA LYS A 250 26.41 32.50 -1.87
C LYS A 250 27.86 32.98 -1.93
N ARG A 251 28.57 32.98 -0.79
CA ARG A 251 29.98 33.40 -0.73
C ARG A 251 30.92 32.42 -1.45
N ARG A 252 30.52 31.15 -1.61
CA ARG A 252 31.36 30.07 -2.17
C ARG A 252 30.68 29.38 -3.36
N LYS A 253 30.37 30.18 -4.39
CA LYS A 253 29.59 29.78 -5.58
C LYS A 253 30.05 28.48 -6.24
N LEU A 254 31.35 28.30 -6.46
CA LEU A 254 31.87 27.12 -7.16
C LEU A 254 31.55 25.82 -6.42
N ARG A 255 31.78 25.79 -5.10
CA ARG A 255 31.44 24.63 -4.27
C ARG A 255 29.95 24.36 -4.30
N THR A 256 29.15 25.40 -4.07
CA THR A 256 27.70 25.26 -4.02
C THR A 256 27.14 24.70 -5.33
N VAL A 257 27.67 25.14 -6.48
CA VAL A 257 27.28 24.59 -7.79
C VAL A 257 27.73 23.14 -7.95
N LEU A 258 28.97 22.80 -7.57
CA LEU A 258 29.48 21.41 -7.65
C LEU A 258 28.66 20.45 -6.77
N THR A 259 28.43 20.80 -5.50
CA THR A 259 27.63 20.00 -4.57
C THR A 259 26.20 19.85 -5.06
N PHE A 260 25.60 20.93 -5.58
CA PHE A 260 24.28 20.90 -6.19
C PHE A 260 24.23 19.98 -7.41
N MET A 261 25.21 20.04 -8.31
CA MET A 261 25.29 19.15 -9.48
C MET A 261 25.45 17.69 -9.09
N THR A 262 26.24 17.38 -8.06
CA THR A 262 26.37 16.01 -7.57
C THR A 262 25.06 15.48 -7.01
N LEU A 263 24.31 16.31 -6.28
CA LEU A 263 23.00 15.94 -5.76
C LEU A 263 21.94 15.82 -6.85
N LEU A 264 22.00 16.67 -7.87
CA LEU A 264 21.14 16.56 -9.05
C LEU A 264 21.34 15.21 -9.75
N LEU A 265 22.59 14.84 -10.03
CA LEU A 265 22.94 13.55 -10.65
C LEU A 265 22.55 12.37 -9.77
N LEU A 266 22.70 12.51 -8.45
CA LEU A 266 22.24 11.50 -7.49
C LEU A 266 20.73 11.30 -7.54
N THR A 267 19.95 12.38 -7.43
CA THR A 267 18.49 12.31 -7.49
C THR A 267 18.06 11.65 -8.80
N PHE A 268 18.66 12.07 -9.92
CA PHE A 268 18.44 11.44 -11.22
C PHE A 268 18.73 9.94 -11.19
N THR A 269 19.87 9.53 -10.63
CA THR A 269 20.27 8.12 -10.54
C THR A 269 19.27 7.31 -9.70
N VAL A 270 18.93 7.79 -8.50
CA VAL A 270 18.01 7.10 -7.59
C VAL A 270 16.63 6.96 -8.23
N LEU A 271 16.09 8.03 -8.82
CA LEU A 271 14.81 7.99 -9.53
C LEU A 271 14.84 7.03 -10.73
N SER A 272 15.97 6.95 -11.45
CA SER A 272 16.12 6.03 -12.59
C SER A 272 16.08 4.57 -12.14
N PHE A 273 16.73 4.23 -11.01
CA PHE A 273 16.75 2.85 -10.50
C PHE A 273 15.45 2.43 -9.80
N THR A 274 14.72 3.34 -9.16
CA THR A 274 13.42 3.04 -8.55
C THR A 274 12.31 2.83 -9.57
N SER A 275 12.49 3.37 -10.77
CA SER A 275 11.56 3.23 -11.89
C SER A 275 11.63 1.86 -12.59
N ILE A 276 12.63 1.02 -12.32
CA ILE A 276 12.85 -0.23 -13.07
C ILE A 276 11.99 -1.37 -12.49
N GLN A 277 11.13 -1.93 -13.36
CA GLN A 277 10.38 -3.20 -13.28
C GLN A 277 9.27 -3.35 -12.22
N THR A 278 8.02 -3.17 -12.69
CA THR A 278 6.83 -3.85 -12.14
C THR A 278 6.48 -5.04 -13.04
N ALA A 279 7.23 -6.14 -12.94
CA ALA A 279 6.88 -7.38 -13.63
C ALA A 279 5.85 -8.18 -12.82
N LEU A 280 4.93 -8.87 -13.50
CA LEU A 280 4.14 -9.96 -12.90
C LEU A 280 5.12 -11.07 -12.50
N ARG A 281 5.51 -11.12 -11.22
CA ARG A 281 6.07 -12.34 -10.65
C ARG A 281 4.94 -13.12 -10.01
N PHE A 282 4.73 -14.35 -10.49
CA PHE A 282 3.92 -15.32 -9.78
C PHE A 282 4.70 -15.75 -8.54
N ASN A 283 4.12 -15.52 -7.36
CA ASN A 283 4.72 -16.03 -6.14
C ASN A 283 4.38 -17.51 -6.04
N GLN A 284 5.39 -18.36 -6.04
CA GLN A 284 5.28 -19.80 -5.87
C GLN A 284 5.86 -20.15 -4.50
N ILE A 285 5.03 -20.69 -3.61
CA ILE A 285 5.50 -21.26 -2.35
C ILE A 285 5.30 -22.76 -2.39
N GLU A 286 6.40 -23.48 -2.37
CA GLU A 286 6.39 -24.94 -2.28
C GLU A 286 5.87 -25.38 -0.92
N ARG A 287 5.11 -26.47 -0.90
CA ARG A 287 4.64 -27.09 0.33
C ARG A 287 5.33 -28.43 0.53
N ASP A 288 5.40 -28.83 1.80
CA ASP A 288 6.01 -30.10 2.22
C ASP A 288 5.10 -31.33 2.02
N ASN A 289 3.91 -31.16 1.43
CA ASN A 289 2.95 -32.25 1.18
C ASN A 289 2.97 -32.73 -0.27
N GLU A 290 2.72 -34.03 -0.44
CA GLU A 290 2.49 -34.65 -1.73
C GLU A 290 1.07 -34.36 -2.23
N GLY A 291 0.94 -34.08 -3.53
CA GLY A 291 -0.31 -33.77 -4.19
C GLY A 291 -1.08 -35.03 -4.59
N LEU A 292 -2.41 -34.97 -4.48
CA LEU A 292 -3.28 -36.11 -4.83
C LEU A 292 -3.46 -36.28 -6.35
N TYR A 293 -3.35 -35.19 -7.13
CA TYR A 293 -3.56 -35.17 -8.58
C TYR A 293 -2.77 -34.03 -9.24
N GLU A 294 -2.45 -34.20 -10.52
CA GLU A 294 -1.87 -33.16 -11.38
C GLU A 294 -2.97 -32.18 -11.82
N GLY A 295 -2.88 -30.93 -11.36
CA GLY A 295 -3.99 -30.00 -11.50
C GLY A 295 -3.96 -28.84 -10.53
N LEU A 296 -5.13 -28.27 -10.27
CA LEU A 296 -5.31 -27.13 -9.39
C LEU A 296 -6.55 -27.24 -8.50
N LEU A 297 -6.42 -26.75 -7.27
CA LEU A 297 -7.50 -26.54 -6.33
C LEU A 297 -7.69 -25.04 -6.13
N ILE A 298 -8.88 -24.57 -6.48
CA ILE A 298 -9.30 -23.17 -6.29
C ILE A 298 -10.17 -23.11 -5.04
N ARG A 299 -9.71 -22.35 -4.05
CA ARG A 299 -10.49 -21.96 -2.88
C ARG A 299 -9.98 -20.65 -2.31
N SER A 300 -10.79 -20.02 -1.47
CA SER A 300 -10.32 -18.87 -0.67
C SER A 300 -9.43 -19.34 0.48
N LYS A 301 -8.62 -18.41 1.03
CA LYS A 301 -7.74 -18.69 2.18
C LYS A 301 -8.56 -19.02 3.43
N ALA A 302 -9.70 -18.35 3.60
CA ALA A 302 -10.58 -18.51 4.76
C ALA A 302 -11.79 -19.46 4.55
N TRP A 303 -11.82 -20.25 3.48
CA TRP A 303 -13.01 -21.03 3.08
C TRP A 303 -14.30 -20.20 2.98
N THR A 304 -14.14 -18.92 2.67
CA THR A 304 -15.23 -18.05 2.23
C THR A 304 -15.74 -18.53 0.87
N PRO A 305 -17.05 -18.40 0.61
CA PRO A 305 -17.58 -18.93 -0.62
C PRO A 305 -17.09 -18.20 -1.86
N LEU A 306 -16.83 -18.98 -2.90
CA LEU A 306 -16.39 -18.50 -4.19
C LEU A 306 -17.56 -17.91 -4.97
N GLU A 307 -17.26 -16.93 -5.80
CA GLU A 307 -18.21 -16.40 -6.79
C GLU A 307 -18.47 -17.45 -7.88
N GLU A 308 -19.71 -17.50 -8.39
CA GLU A 308 -20.09 -18.45 -9.44
C GLU A 308 -19.25 -18.27 -10.72
N SER A 309 -18.83 -17.02 -10.96
CA SER A 309 -17.93 -16.67 -12.05
C SER A 309 -16.68 -17.54 -12.06
N VAL A 310 -16.13 -17.92 -10.91
CA VAL A 310 -14.92 -18.76 -10.80
C VAL A 310 -15.14 -20.13 -11.45
N LEU A 311 -16.30 -20.75 -11.21
CA LEU A 311 -16.66 -22.03 -11.82
C LEU A 311 -16.85 -21.87 -13.33
N GLU A 312 -17.50 -20.80 -13.78
CA GLU A 312 -17.64 -20.51 -15.20
C GLU A 312 -16.29 -20.29 -15.91
N TYR A 313 -15.35 -19.61 -15.24
CA TYR A 313 -13.99 -19.42 -15.74
C TYR A 313 -13.23 -20.74 -15.80
N ALA A 314 -13.31 -21.58 -14.77
CA ALA A 314 -12.68 -22.90 -14.78
C ALA A 314 -13.19 -23.75 -15.94
N HIS A 315 -14.51 -23.82 -16.16
CA HIS A 315 -15.08 -24.53 -17.31
C HIS A 315 -14.68 -23.93 -18.65
N SER A 316 -14.65 -22.60 -18.77
CA SER A 316 -14.30 -21.94 -20.04
C SER A 316 -12.83 -22.11 -20.41
N ASN A 317 -11.93 -22.19 -19.41
CA ASN A 317 -10.50 -22.35 -19.62
C ASN A 317 -10.08 -23.82 -19.77
N PHE A 318 -10.62 -24.70 -18.93
CA PHE A 318 -10.10 -26.06 -18.78
C PHE A 318 -11.06 -27.15 -19.24
N GLY A 319 -12.31 -26.84 -19.57
CA GLY A 319 -13.35 -27.84 -19.85
C GLY A 319 -13.01 -28.84 -20.97
N ASP A 320 -12.16 -28.46 -21.92
CA ASP A 320 -11.74 -29.32 -23.04
C ASP A 320 -10.51 -30.19 -22.72
N ARG A 321 -9.79 -29.91 -21.62
CA ARG A 321 -8.46 -30.46 -21.31
C ARG A 321 -8.29 -30.92 -19.86
N ALA A 322 -9.36 -30.84 -19.06
CA ALA A 322 -9.33 -31.16 -17.66
C ALA A 322 -10.70 -31.65 -17.18
N SER A 323 -10.68 -32.49 -16.16
CA SER A 323 -11.87 -32.87 -15.41
C SER A 323 -12.07 -31.88 -14.26
N ILE A 324 -13.27 -31.29 -14.15
CA ILE A 324 -13.57 -30.21 -13.21
C ILE A 324 -14.61 -30.71 -12.21
N ALA A 325 -14.25 -30.72 -10.92
CA ALA A 325 -15.11 -31.10 -9.82
C ALA A 325 -15.43 -29.90 -8.93
N SER A 326 -16.71 -29.50 -8.89
CA SER A 326 -17.17 -28.39 -8.06
C SER A 326 -17.75 -28.88 -6.74
N ARG A 327 -17.44 -28.19 -5.64
CA ARG A 327 -17.87 -28.61 -4.30
C ARG A 327 -18.69 -27.53 -3.59
N SER A 328 -19.73 -27.97 -2.89
CA SER A 328 -20.55 -27.11 -2.05
C SER A 328 -20.68 -27.72 -0.67
N TRP A 329 -20.79 -26.87 0.35
CA TRP A 329 -20.98 -27.30 1.72
C TRP A 329 -22.29 -26.80 2.27
N TYR A 330 -22.94 -27.64 3.06
CA TYR A 330 -23.97 -27.21 4.00
C TYR A 330 -23.46 -27.51 5.40
N ASP A 331 -23.16 -26.45 6.12
CA ASP A 331 -22.92 -26.48 7.55
C ASP A 331 -23.93 -25.55 8.23
N ASN A 332 -24.56 -26.06 9.29
CA ASN A 332 -25.56 -25.29 10.00
C ASN A 332 -24.88 -24.40 11.04
N LYS A 333 -24.72 -23.11 10.71
CA LYS A 333 -24.19 -22.06 11.59
C LYS A 333 -24.86 -21.98 12.98
N LYS A 334 -26.06 -22.55 13.16
CA LYS A 334 -26.81 -22.59 14.44
C LYS A 334 -26.73 -23.95 15.17
N LYS A 335 -25.85 -24.89 14.76
CA LYS A 335 -25.75 -26.26 15.30
C LYS A 335 -27.07 -27.05 15.26
N ALA A 336 -28.03 -26.67 14.41
CA ALA A 336 -29.22 -27.49 14.22
C ALA A 336 -28.83 -28.70 13.35
N HIS A 337 -28.75 -29.86 13.99
CA HIS A 337 -28.42 -31.11 13.35
C HIS A 337 -29.32 -31.41 12.14
N ILE A 338 -28.72 -31.99 11.10
CA ILE A 338 -29.43 -32.41 9.89
C ILE A 338 -30.08 -33.75 10.19
N LYS A 339 -31.37 -33.72 10.48
CA LYS A 339 -32.12 -34.91 10.87
C LYS A 339 -32.37 -35.82 9.66
N MET A 340 -31.82 -37.02 9.73
CA MET A 340 -32.04 -38.10 8.78
C MET A 340 -32.99 -39.12 9.42
N LYS A 341 -33.93 -39.66 8.65
CA LYS A 341 -34.85 -40.70 9.12
C LYS A 341 -34.87 -41.89 8.18
N TYR A 342 -34.84 -43.10 8.73
CA TYR A 342 -35.02 -44.36 8.04
C TYR A 342 -36.01 -45.23 8.83
N GLY A 343 -37.21 -45.43 8.30
CA GLY A 343 -38.29 -46.07 9.04
C GLY A 343 -38.59 -45.37 10.37
N VAL A 344 -38.36 -46.07 11.49
CA VAL A 344 -38.53 -45.55 12.86
C VAL A 344 -37.24 -44.92 13.41
N ASN A 345 -36.09 -45.23 12.81
CA ASN A 345 -34.79 -44.75 13.25
C ASN A 345 -34.53 -43.33 12.75
N ALA A 346 -33.85 -42.54 13.58
CA ALA A 346 -33.42 -41.21 13.22
C ALA A 346 -31.98 -40.98 13.70
N HIS A 347 -31.18 -40.34 12.86
CA HIS A 347 -29.81 -39.96 13.16
C HIS A 347 -29.55 -38.54 12.67
N ASN A 348 -28.52 -37.90 13.21
CA ASN A 348 -28.22 -36.51 12.98
C ASN A 348 -26.87 -36.40 12.26
N ALA A 349 -26.84 -35.84 11.06
CA ALA A 349 -25.61 -35.43 10.40
C ALA A 349 -25.22 -34.02 10.85
N LEU A 350 -23.92 -33.75 10.92
CA LEU A 350 -23.39 -32.43 11.29
C LEU A 350 -23.17 -31.55 10.06
N GLY A 351 -22.85 -32.14 8.91
CA GLY A 351 -22.68 -31.42 7.64
C GLY A 351 -23.11 -32.23 6.43
N VAL A 352 -23.22 -31.54 5.29
CA VAL A 352 -23.39 -32.15 3.97
C VAL A 352 -22.31 -31.66 3.03
N LEU A 353 -21.72 -32.59 2.30
CA LEU A 353 -20.79 -32.36 1.22
C LEU A 353 -21.48 -32.61 -0.13
N GLY A 354 -21.57 -31.57 -0.95
CA GLY A 354 -22.11 -31.63 -2.30
C GLY A 354 -20.99 -31.81 -3.31
N LEU A 355 -21.03 -32.90 -4.07
CA LEU A 355 -19.98 -33.28 -5.03
C LEU A 355 -20.56 -33.55 -6.41
N THR A 356 -19.77 -33.34 -7.45
CA THR A 356 -20.14 -33.71 -8.82
C THR A 356 -19.70 -35.14 -9.15
N PRO A 357 -20.25 -35.75 -10.23
CA PRO A 357 -19.78 -37.06 -10.71
C PRO A 357 -18.29 -37.08 -11.07
N GLU A 358 -17.76 -35.97 -11.57
CA GLU A 358 -16.37 -35.80 -12.03
C GLU A 358 -15.34 -35.87 -10.89
N GLU A 359 -15.77 -35.79 -9.63
CA GLU A 359 -14.90 -35.92 -8.45
C GLU A 359 -14.10 -37.23 -8.45
N VAL A 360 -14.63 -38.29 -9.06
CA VAL A 360 -13.93 -39.58 -9.24
C VAL A 360 -12.68 -39.43 -10.11
N GLU A 361 -12.77 -38.62 -11.15
CA GLU A 361 -11.66 -38.39 -12.08
C GLU A 361 -10.59 -37.51 -11.43
N VAL A 362 -11.01 -36.56 -10.58
CA VAL A 362 -10.09 -35.61 -9.92
C VAL A 362 -9.41 -36.23 -8.71
N THR A 363 -10.15 -36.58 -7.66
CA THR A 363 -9.57 -37.03 -6.37
C THR A 363 -9.59 -38.54 -6.18
N GLY A 364 -10.34 -39.29 -7.00
CA GLY A 364 -10.50 -40.74 -6.81
C GLY A 364 -11.22 -41.09 -5.51
N LEU A 365 -12.15 -40.23 -5.07
CA LEU A 365 -12.89 -40.39 -3.81
C LEU A 365 -13.74 -41.67 -3.76
N ASP A 366 -14.08 -42.24 -4.91
CA ASP A 366 -14.75 -43.53 -5.04
C ASP A 366 -13.96 -44.70 -4.41
N ARG A 367 -12.63 -44.59 -4.29
CA ARG A 367 -11.77 -45.57 -3.57
C ARG A 367 -12.15 -45.73 -2.09
N SER A 368 -12.85 -44.74 -1.54
CA SER A 368 -13.38 -44.79 -0.17
C SER A 368 -14.70 -45.58 -0.07
N LEU A 369 -15.36 -45.93 -1.18
CA LEU A 369 -16.59 -46.73 -1.18
C LEU A 369 -16.33 -48.14 -0.65
N MET A 370 -17.17 -48.56 0.29
CA MET A 370 -17.23 -49.93 0.80
C MET A 370 -18.25 -50.78 0.02
N ALA A 371 -19.36 -50.17 -0.40
CA ALA A 371 -20.45 -50.82 -1.11
C ALA A 371 -21.24 -49.80 -1.94
N GLY A 372 -21.90 -50.28 -3.00
CA GLY A 372 -22.72 -49.45 -3.90
C GLY A 372 -21.89 -48.80 -5.01
N ARG A 373 -22.27 -47.57 -5.41
CA ARG A 373 -21.65 -46.83 -6.53
C ARG A 373 -21.57 -45.33 -6.29
N TRP A 374 -20.81 -44.65 -7.14
CA TRP A 374 -20.75 -43.18 -7.18
C TRP A 374 -21.95 -42.55 -7.94
N PHE A 375 -22.06 -41.22 -7.85
CA PHE A 375 -23.06 -40.41 -8.56
C PHE A 375 -22.92 -40.52 -10.07
N ARG A 376 -24.05 -40.43 -10.79
CA ARG A 376 -24.08 -40.30 -12.25
C ARG A 376 -24.58 -38.92 -12.68
N PRO A 377 -24.20 -38.44 -13.87
CA PRO A 377 -24.71 -37.18 -14.41
C PRO A 377 -26.25 -37.16 -14.45
N GLY A 378 -26.85 -36.08 -13.95
CA GLY A 378 -28.31 -35.88 -13.91
C GLY A 378 -29.05 -36.52 -12.73
N GLU A 379 -28.37 -37.21 -11.80
CA GLU A 379 -29.00 -37.72 -10.59
C GLU A 379 -29.15 -36.64 -9.51
N GLU A 380 -30.36 -36.42 -9.02
CA GLU A 380 -30.63 -35.40 -7.99
C GLU A 380 -31.09 -35.98 -6.64
N ARG A 381 -31.81 -37.09 -6.62
CA ARG A 381 -32.45 -37.66 -5.40
C ARG A 381 -31.70 -38.87 -4.84
N VAL A 382 -30.38 -38.77 -4.79
CA VAL A 382 -29.49 -39.83 -4.31
C VAL A 382 -28.55 -39.30 -3.24
N VAL A 383 -28.09 -40.18 -2.35
CA VAL A 383 -27.14 -39.87 -1.29
C VAL A 383 -26.16 -41.02 -1.07
N ILE A 384 -24.98 -40.68 -0.57
CA ILE A 384 -23.97 -41.62 -0.11
C ILE A 384 -23.73 -41.35 1.37
N LEU A 385 -23.68 -42.42 2.18
CA LEU A 385 -23.58 -42.31 3.64
C LEU A 385 -22.28 -42.94 4.17
N PRO A 386 -21.65 -42.36 5.20
CA PRO A 386 -20.58 -43.01 5.96
C PRO A 386 -21.06 -44.28 6.67
N ASN A 387 -20.14 -45.22 6.88
CA ASN A 387 -20.41 -46.49 7.57
C ASN A 387 -20.99 -46.31 8.98
N GLU A 388 -20.60 -45.26 9.72
CA GLU A 388 -21.15 -44.95 11.04
C GLU A 388 -22.64 -44.55 10.97
N MET A 389 -23.03 -43.78 9.96
CA MET A 389 -24.42 -43.35 9.77
C MET A 389 -25.32 -44.53 9.35
N ILE A 390 -24.80 -45.44 8.52
CA ILE A 390 -25.48 -46.68 8.13
C ILE A 390 -25.77 -47.53 9.39
N ALA A 391 -24.76 -47.71 10.24
CA ALA A 391 -24.91 -48.44 11.49
C ALA A 391 -25.91 -47.76 12.44
N ALA A 392 -25.86 -46.42 12.57
CA ALA A 392 -26.76 -45.67 13.44
C ALA A 392 -28.22 -45.66 12.97
N LEU A 393 -28.47 -45.72 11.66
CA LEU A 393 -29.81 -45.82 11.09
C LEU A 393 -30.32 -47.27 11.00
N ASN A 394 -29.49 -48.26 11.31
CA ASN A 394 -29.74 -49.69 11.15
C ASN A 394 -30.18 -50.05 9.71
N ILE A 395 -29.43 -49.52 8.73
CA ILE A 395 -29.65 -49.78 7.31
C ILE A 395 -28.90 -51.06 6.92
N ASP A 396 -29.57 -51.94 6.16
CA ASP A 396 -28.97 -53.16 5.63
C ASP A 396 -27.95 -52.85 4.53
N VAL A 397 -26.71 -53.27 4.74
CA VAL A 397 -25.58 -53.06 3.81
C VAL A 397 -25.81 -53.79 2.50
N ASP A 398 -26.38 -55.00 2.55
CA ASP A 398 -26.66 -55.81 1.36
C ASP A 398 -27.78 -55.20 0.51
N GLY A 399 -28.71 -54.47 1.13
CA GLY A 399 -29.72 -53.65 0.45
C GLY A 399 -29.09 -52.52 -0.37
N VAL A 400 -28.11 -51.81 0.17
CA VAL A 400 -27.40 -50.74 -0.55
C VAL A 400 -26.50 -51.31 -1.64
N ALA A 401 -25.81 -52.43 -1.37
CA ALA A 401 -24.91 -53.08 -2.33
C ALA A 401 -25.63 -53.61 -3.59
N ARG A 402 -26.88 -54.07 -3.45
CA ARG A 402 -27.72 -54.53 -4.57
C ARG A 402 -28.08 -53.41 -5.56
N GLY A 403 -28.07 -52.14 -5.12
CA GLY A 403 -28.31 -50.99 -5.99
C GLY A 403 -29.72 -50.94 -6.63
N ASP A 404 -30.69 -51.67 -6.07
CA ASP A 404 -32.07 -51.75 -6.57
C ASP A 404 -32.96 -50.56 -6.17
N GLY A 405 -32.40 -49.63 -5.38
CA GLY A 405 -33.10 -48.44 -4.89
C GLY A 405 -34.09 -48.71 -3.75
N SER A 406 -34.06 -49.89 -3.13
CA SER A 406 -34.94 -50.27 -2.02
C SER A 406 -34.69 -49.46 -0.74
N VAL A 407 -33.47 -48.95 -0.55
CA VAL A 407 -33.08 -48.16 0.62
C VAL A 407 -33.27 -46.68 0.36
N SER A 408 -34.23 -46.06 1.06
CA SER A 408 -34.46 -44.61 0.99
C SER A 408 -34.57 -43.97 2.37
N ILE A 409 -33.91 -42.83 2.53
CA ILE A 409 -33.90 -42.04 3.76
C ILE A 409 -34.62 -40.72 3.54
N ARG A 410 -35.13 -40.12 4.63
CA ARG A 410 -35.68 -38.77 4.59
C ARG A 410 -34.69 -37.76 5.18
N VAL A 411 -34.24 -36.81 4.37
CA VAL A 411 -33.32 -35.72 4.73
C VAL A 411 -33.90 -34.42 4.18
N PHE A 412 -33.79 -33.31 4.92
CA PHE A 412 -34.40 -32.01 4.54
C PHE A 412 -35.91 -32.10 4.19
N GLY A 413 -36.63 -33.06 4.78
CA GLY A 413 -38.05 -33.30 4.49
C GLY A 413 -38.33 -34.01 3.16
N GLN A 414 -37.30 -34.29 2.35
CA GLN A 414 -37.40 -35.00 1.07
C GLN A 414 -36.85 -36.42 1.17
N GLN A 415 -37.23 -37.29 0.24
CA GLN A 415 -36.81 -38.69 0.20
C GLN A 415 -35.65 -38.86 -0.79
N PHE A 416 -34.57 -39.47 -0.31
CA PHE A 416 -33.33 -39.73 -1.06
C PHE A 416 -33.01 -41.21 -1.04
N THR A 417 -32.57 -41.75 -2.17
CA THR A 417 -32.12 -43.14 -2.28
C THR A 417 -30.66 -43.24 -1.85
N VAL A 418 -30.34 -44.19 -0.96
CA VAL A 418 -28.96 -44.46 -0.55
C VAL A 418 -28.32 -45.35 -1.62
N ILE A 419 -27.32 -44.82 -2.33
CA ILE A 419 -26.69 -45.51 -3.48
C ILE A 419 -25.28 -46.02 -3.19
N GLY A 420 -24.69 -45.63 -2.06
CA GLY A 420 -23.34 -46.01 -1.69
C GLY A 420 -23.05 -45.83 -0.21
N ILE A 421 -22.06 -46.57 0.27
CA ILE A 421 -21.53 -46.52 1.63
C ILE A 421 -20.05 -46.20 1.56
N VAL A 422 -19.61 -45.14 2.23
CA VAL A 422 -18.21 -44.71 2.29
C VAL A 422 -17.57 -45.11 3.61
N ASN A 423 -16.31 -45.52 3.56
CA ASN A 423 -15.47 -45.71 4.73
C ASN A 423 -14.95 -44.35 5.23
N SER A 424 -15.38 -43.93 6.41
CA SER A 424 -15.01 -42.64 7.00
C SER A 424 -13.50 -42.46 7.19
N LYS A 425 -12.78 -43.54 7.55
CA LYS A 425 -11.32 -43.52 7.77
C LYS A 425 -10.55 -43.34 6.46
N ARG A 426 -10.88 -44.12 5.43
CA ARG A 426 -10.27 -43.97 4.10
C ARG A 426 -10.56 -42.61 3.49
N MET A 427 -11.78 -42.10 3.67
CA MET A 427 -12.14 -40.75 3.21
C MET A 427 -11.33 -39.66 3.94
N LYS A 428 -11.01 -39.85 5.23
CA LYS A 428 -10.19 -38.91 6.01
C LYS A 428 -8.74 -38.88 5.55
N GLU A 429 -8.20 -40.00 5.08
CA GLU A 429 -6.83 -40.13 4.56
C GLU A 429 -6.67 -39.45 3.18
N LEU A 430 -7.76 -39.36 2.40
CA LEU A 430 -7.79 -38.63 1.13
C LEU A 430 -7.88 -37.13 1.37
N LYS A 431 -6.71 -36.50 1.47
CA LYS A 431 -6.56 -35.05 1.56
C LYS A 431 -6.37 -34.44 0.17
N ASP A 432 -6.86 -33.23 -0.03
CA ASP A 432 -6.68 -32.51 -1.29
C ASP A 432 -5.30 -31.84 -1.37
N LEU A 433 -5.04 -31.10 -2.45
CA LEU A 433 -3.77 -30.39 -2.69
C LEU A 433 -3.40 -29.42 -1.55
N ASP A 434 -4.35 -28.94 -0.77
CA ASP A 434 -4.09 -28.08 0.38
C ASP A 434 -3.72 -28.81 1.68
N ASP A 435 -3.61 -30.14 1.65
CA ASP A 435 -3.40 -31.04 2.80
C ASP A 435 -4.54 -31.02 3.84
N GLU A 436 -5.74 -30.58 3.43
CA GLU A 436 -6.96 -30.56 4.25
C GLU A 436 -7.96 -31.63 3.79
N THR A 437 -8.93 -31.96 4.67
CA THR A 437 -10.01 -32.90 4.35
C THR A 437 -11.11 -32.19 3.54
N MET A 438 -11.69 -32.86 2.56
CA MET A 438 -12.72 -32.27 1.67
C MET A 438 -14.08 -31.97 2.36
N THR A 439 -14.26 -32.40 3.61
CA THR A 439 -15.48 -32.17 4.39
C THR A 439 -15.62 -30.69 4.80
N PRO A 440 -16.80 -30.23 5.23
CA PRO A 440 -16.96 -28.83 5.65
C PRO A 440 -16.05 -28.45 6.83
N ALA A 441 -15.45 -27.26 6.76
CA ALA A 441 -14.65 -26.70 7.85
C ALA A 441 -15.52 -26.34 9.07
N ASP A 442 -15.07 -26.68 10.27
CA ASP A 442 -15.65 -26.26 11.55
C ASP A 442 -15.02 -24.94 11.99
N PHE A 443 -15.67 -23.85 11.60
CA PHE A 443 -15.23 -22.48 11.93
C PHE A 443 -15.31 -22.16 13.42
N ALA A 444 -16.15 -22.87 14.19
CA ALA A 444 -16.27 -22.64 15.62
C ALA A 444 -15.07 -23.21 16.38
N VAL A 445 -14.57 -24.38 15.96
CA VAL A 445 -13.38 -25.01 16.54
C VAL A 445 -12.09 -24.34 16.06
N THR A 446 -12.05 -23.90 14.80
CA THR A 446 -10.88 -23.18 14.24
C THR A 446 -10.68 -21.79 14.89
N GLY A 447 -11.73 -21.23 15.50
CA GLY A 447 -11.71 -19.95 16.22
C GLY A 447 -12.23 -18.81 15.35
N GLY A 448 -13.46 -18.36 15.61
CA GLY A 448 -14.16 -17.41 14.75
C GLY A 448 -13.44 -16.07 14.53
N GLN A 449 -12.70 -15.56 15.52
CA GLN A 449 -11.88 -14.34 15.36
C GLN A 449 -10.74 -14.56 14.36
N ALA A 450 -10.02 -15.68 14.44
CA ALA A 450 -8.91 -15.97 13.53
C ALA A 450 -9.40 -16.14 12.08
N VAL A 451 -10.55 -16.81 11.88
CA VAL A 451 -11.15 -16.96 10.55
C VAL A 451 -11.55 -15.61 9.96
N GLN A 452 -12.12 -14.73 10.79
CA GLN A 452 -12.53 -13.40 10.35
C GLN A 452 -11.32 -12.50 10.03
N GLU A 453 -10.25 -12.57 10.81
CA GLU A 453 -8.98 -11.89 10.52
C GLU A 453 -8.38 -12.35 9.19
N ILE A 454 -8.34 -13.67 8.92
CA ILE A 454 -7.82 -14.21 7.64
C ILE A 454 -8.71 -13.76 6.47
N ALA A 455 -10.04 -13.76 6.64
CA ALA A 455 -10.96 -13.31 5.60
C ALA A 455 -10.82 -11.81 5.31
N GLU A 456 -10.64 -10.99 6.34
CA GLU A 456 -10.38 -9.55 6.21
C GLU A 456 -9.01 -9.28 5.56
N GLU A 457 -7.97 -10.04 5.92
CA GLU A 457 -6.64 -9.96 5.30
C GLU A 457 -6.71 -10.35 3.81
N GLU A 458 -7.30 -11.50 3.47
CA GLU A 458 -7.49 -11.95 2.08
C GLU A 458 -8.29 -10.91 1.26
N GLN A 459 -9.29 -10.28 1.89
CA GLN A 459 -10.11 -9.26 1.25
C GLN A 459 -9.33 -7.96 1.02
N ARG A 460 -8.41 -7.57 1.90
CA ARG A 460 -7.50 -6.41 1.72
C ARG A 460 -6.44 -6.68 0.65
N GLU A 461 -5.89 -7.88 0.62
CA GLU A 461 -4.95 -8.32 -0.41
C GLU A 461 -5.59 -8.29 -1.81
N LYS A 462 -6.83 -8.79 -1.95
CA LYS A 462 -7.60 -8.73 -3.22
C LYS A 462 -7.84 -7.29 -3.68
N GLN A 463 -7.89 -6.33 -2.76
CA GLN A 463 -8.04 -4.90 -3.05
C GLN A 463 -6.71 -4.19 -3.35
N GLY A 464 -5.57 -4.89 -3.26
CA GLY A 464 -4.25 -4.28 -3.38
C GLY A 464 -3.90 -3.32 -2.23
N LEU A 465 -4.61 -3.40 -1.11
CA LEU A 465 -4.36 -2.58 0.09
C LEU A 465 -3.27 -3.18 0.99
N GLU A 466 -2.97 -4.47 0.83
CA GLU A 466 -1.99 -5.20 1.63
C GLU A 466 -1.18 -6.15 0.74
N ASP A 467 0.11 -6.30 1.02
CA ASP A 467 0.96 -7.25 0.31
C ASP A 467 0.49 -8.68 0.59
N SER A 468 0.45 -9.51 -0.46
CA SER A 468 0.01 -10.90 -0.31
C SER A 468 0.94 -11.73 0.55
N LYS A 469 0.47 -12.10 1.74
CA LYS A 469 1.12 -13.09 2.59
C LYS A 469 0.54 -14.45 2.26
N VAL A 470 1.35 -15.31 1.66
CA VAL A 470 0.95 -16.69 1.30
C VAL A 470 1.17 -17.60 2.52
N VAL A 471 0.53 -17.26 3.64
CA VAL A 471 0.50 -18.12 4.83
C VAL A 471 -0.92 -18.65 4.96
N ILE A 472 -1.12 -19.92 4.65
CA ILE A 472 -2.41 -20.60 4.79
C ILE A 472 -2.37 -21.39 6.09
N LYS A 473 -3.25 -21.04 7.02
CA LYS A 473 -3.41 -21.77 8.27
C LYS A 473 -4.39 -22.94 8.02
N PRO A 474 -4.08 -24.15 8.52
CA PRO A 474 -4.97 -25.29 8.35
C PRO A 474 -6.27 -25.09 9.14
N PHE A 475 -7.39 -25.50 8.56
CA PHE A 475 -8.70 -25.51 9.22
C PHE A 475 -8.97 -26.85 9.90
N VAL A 476 -9.79 -26.83 10.95
CA VAL A 476 -10.36 -28.07 11.52
C VAL A 476 -11.64 -28.37 10.77
N HIS A 477 -11.79 -29.59 10.24
CA HIS A 477 -12.96 -30.00 9.47
C HIS A 477 -13.88 -30.93 10.26
N LEU A 478 -15.16 -30.97 9.85
CA LEU A 478 -16.09 -31.98 10.33
C LEU A 478 -15.60 -33.37 9.95
N GLU A 479 -15.67 -34.30 10.90
CA GLU A 479 -15.28 -35.70 10.65
C GLU A 479 -16.12 -36.32 9.51
N PRO A 480 -15.52 -37.07 8.57
CA PRO A 480 -16.25 -37.76 7.50
C PRO A 480 -17.39 -38.64 8.03
N ALA A 481 -17.23 -39.26 9.20
CA ALA A 481 -18.25 -40.06 9.87
C ALA A 481 -19.56 -39.29 10.15
N ASN A 482 -19.49 -37.96 10.25
CA ASN A 482 -20.61 -37.06 10.54
C ASN A 482 -21.07 -36.24 9.33
N THR A 483 -20.55 -36.53 8.13
CA THR A 483 -20.83 -35.78 6.90
C THR A 483 -21.56 -36.65 5.87
N LEU A 484 -22.76 -36.21 5.46
CA LEU A 484 -23.55 -36.80 4.38
C LEU A 484 -22.98 -36.36 3.02
N LEU A 485 -22.99 -37.24 2.01
CA LEU A 485 -22.65 -36.87 0.63
C LEU A 485 -23.90 -36.83 -0.26
N MET A 486 -24.01 -35.82 -1.11
CA MET A 486 -25.08 -35.72 -2.13
C MET A 486 -24.59 -35.04 -3.41
N PRO A 487 -25.35 -35.11 -4.51
CA PRO A 487 -25.01 -34.39 -5.74
C PRO A 487 -24.90 -32.88 -5.52
N TYR A 488 -23.89 -32.26 -6.13
CA TYR A 488 -23.61 -30.83 -6.04
C TYR A 488 -24.84 -29.98 -6.33
N HIS A 489 -25.50 -30.20 -7.48
CA HIS A 489 -26.69 -29.44 -7.88
C HIS A 489 -27.86 -29.60 -6.89
N THR A 490 -28.04 -30.78 -6.31
CA THR A 490 -29.05 -31.02 -5.27
C THR A 490 -28.77 -30.15 -4.06
N LEU A 491 -27.54 -30.15 -3.54
CA LEU A 491 -27.18 -29.36 -2.38
C LEU A 491 -27.31 -27.86 -2.67
N ARG A 492 -26.91 -27.42 -3.87
CA ARG A 492 -27.09 -26.04 -4.35
C ARG A 492 -28.55 -25.60 -4.32
N ASN A 493 -29.49 -26.51 -4.55
CA ASN A 493 -30.93 -26.22 -4.55
C ASN A 493 -31.60 -26.34 -3.17
N VAL A 494 -30.91 -26.86 -2.14
CA VAL A 494 -31.47 -26.99 -0.79
C VAL A 494 -31.38 -25.65 -0.05
N GLY A 495 -32.53 -25.04 0.26
CA GLY A 495 -32.61 -23.81 1.06
C GLY A 495 -32.30 -22.55 0.24
N SER A 496 -31.63 -21.57 0.84
CA SER A 496 -31.29 -20.27 0.21
C SER A 496 -30.10 -20.32 -0.75
N GLY A 497 -29.83 -21.47 -1.38
CA GLY A 497 -28.65 -21.68 -2.20
C GLY A 497 -27.39 -21.88 -1.35
N ASN A 498 -26.91 -23.12 -1.19
CA ASN A 498 -25.62 -23.36 -0.54
C ASN A 498 -24.52 -22.89 -1.47
N PRO A 499 -23.47 -22.21 -0.99
CA PRO A 499 -22.57 -21.54 -1.90
C PRO A 499 -21.50 -22.49 -2.47
N LEU A 500 -20.82 -22.07 -3.54
CA LEU A 500 -19.67 -22.78 -4.10
C LEU A 500 -18.48 -22.57 -3.15
N GLN A 501 -17.84 -23.66 -2.71
CA GLN A 501 -16.77 -23.59 -1.71
C GLN A 501 -15.39 -23.81 -2.32
N SER A 502 -15.28 -24.77 -3.24
CA SER A 502 -14.05 -25.01 -3.98
C SER A 502 -14.33 -25.57 -5.36
N VAL A 503 -13.36 -25.42 -6.25
CA VAL A 503 -13.32 -26.03 -7.57
C VAL A 503 -11.99 -26.75 -7.70
N ALA A 504 -12.03 -28.07 -7.84
CA ALA A 504 -10.86 -28.90 -8.10
C ALA A 504 -10.80 -29.24 -9.59
N VAL A 505 -9.63 -29.16 -10.19
CA VAL A 505 -9.42 -29.35 -11.63
C VAL A 505 -8.23 -30.27 -11.79
N ARG A 506 -8.42 -31.38 -12.50
CA ARG A 506 -7.33 -32.31 -12.86
C ARG A 506 -7.07 -32.23 -14.35
N PHE A 507 -5.83 -31.93 -14.73
CA PHE A 507 -5.45 -31.87 -16.15
C PHE A 507 -5.39 -33.28 -16.76
N HIS A 508 -5.75 -33.38 -18.04
CA HIS A 508 -5.51 -34.58 -18.84
C HIS A 508 -4.04 -34.61 -19.30
N ASP A 509 -3.56 -35.78 -19.71
CA ASP A 509 -2.17 -35.98 -20.15
C ASP A 509 -1.77 -35.00 -21.27
N GLN A 510 -0.49 -34.58 -21.28
CA GLN A 510 0.13 -33.70 -22.30
C GLN A 510 -0.25 -32.20 -22.24
N VAL A 511 -0.64 -31.70 -21.08
CA VAL A 511 -0.84 -30.27 -20.84
C VAL A 511 0.39 -29.69 -20.12
N ASP A 512 0.82 -28.49 -20.50
CA ASP A 512 1.80 -27.74 -19.68
C ASP A 512 1.05 -27.10 -18.51
N GLU A 513 1.02 -27.79 -17.37
CA GLU A 513 0.22 -27.41 -16.21
C GLU A 513 0.66 -26.05 -15.69
N ARG A 514 1.97 -25.78 -15.71
CA ARG A 514 2.53 -24.51 -15.24
C ARG A 514 2.05 -23.35 -16.11
N ALA A 515 2.16 -23.49 -17.44
CA ALA A 515 1.72 -22.44 -18.35
C ALA A 515 0.22 -22.15 -18.22
N GLU A 516 -0.60 -23.19 -18.10
CA GLU A 516 -2.05 -23.05 -17.94
C GLU A 516 -2.43 -22.40 -16.59
N ILE A 517 -1.74 -22.78 -15.51
CA ILE A 517 -1.92 -22.20 -14.17
C ILE A 517 -1.52 -20.73 -14.17
N GLU A 518 -0.35 -20.38 -14.71
CA GLU A 518 0.11 -19.00 -14.83
C GLU A 518 -0.83 -18.17 -15.72
N MET A 519 -1.35 -18.75 -16.80
CA MET A 519 -2.34 -18.11 -17.68
C MET A 519 -3.66 -17.85 -16.95
N PHE A 520 -4.18 -18.83 -16.21
CA PHE A 520 -5.41 -18.68 -15.42
C PHE A 520 -5.25 -17.63 -14.31
N LEU A 521 -4.12 -17.67 -13.61
CA LEU A 521 -3.77 -16.69 -12.58
C LEU A 521 -3.59 -15.29 -13.13
N SER A 522 -3.16 -15.14 -14.39
CA SER A 522 -3.11 -13.82 -15.02
C SER A 522 -4.50 -13.19 -15.21
N ARG A 523 -5.58 -13.98 -15.18
CA ARG A 523 -6.97 -13.53 -15.37
C ARG A 523 -7.76 -13.41 -14.06
N LEU A 524 -7.42 -14.19 -13.03
CA LEU A 524 -8.12 -14.19 -11.74
C LEU A 524 -7.21 -13.86 -10.56
N ALA A 525 -7.72 -13.03 -9.64
CA ALA A 525 -7.08 -12.72 -8.35
C ALA A 525 -7.49 -13.73 -7.28
N VAL A 526 -7.16 -15.00 -7.51
CA VAL A 526 -7.42 -16.12 -6.58
C VAL A 526 -6.10 -16.72 -6.11
N THR A 527 -6.10 -17.22 -4.88
CA THR A 527 -5.07 -18.15 -4.43
C THR A 527 -5.47 -19.53 -4.97
N LEU A 528 -4.51 -20.24 -5.56
CA LEU A 528 -4.72 -21.61 -5.97
C LEU A 528 -3.59 -22.50 -5.46
N PHE A 529 -3.92 -23.76 -5.25
CA PHE A 529 -2.95 -24.81 -4.99
C PHE A 529 -2.75 -25.58 -6.27
N ALA A 530 -1.52 -25.69 -6.73
CA ALA A 530 -1.15 -26.42 -7.93
C ALA A 530 -0.42 -27.69 -7.54
N GLY A 531 -0.88 -28.83 -8.04
CA GLY A 531 -0.14 -30.08 -8.04
C GLY A 531 0.51 -30.24 -9.41
N ILE A 532 1.83 -30.21 -9.47
CA ILE A 532 2.60 -30.39 -10.71
C ILE A 532 3.56 -31.56 -10.51
N GLN A 533 3.56 -32.51 -11.42
CA GLN A 533 4.57 -33.58 -11.43
C GLN A 533 5.76 -33.12 -12.28
N GLU A 534 6.92 -32.89 -11.64
CA GLU A 534 8.12 -32.50 -12.38
C GLU A 534 8.74 -33.71 -13.10
N PRO A 535 9.30 -33.53 -14.32
CA PRO A 535 9.97 -34.62 -15.04
C PRO A 535 11.13 -35.21 -14.24
N GLY A 536 10.93 -36.42 -13.70
CA GLY A 536 11.92 -37.12 -12.88
C GLY A 536 11.50 -37.36 -11.43
N ASP A 537 10.40 -36.75 -10.98
CA ASP A 537 9.82 -36.99 -9.66
C ASP A 537 8.72 -38.07 -9.73
N ASP A 538 8.75 -39.01 -8.78
CA ASP A 538 7.74 -40.07 -8.65
C ASP A 538 6.45 -39.59 -7.95
N TYR A 539 6.42 -38.33 -7.50
CA TYR A 539 5.34 -37.74 -6.71
C TYR A 539 4.90 -36.38 -7.28
N VAL A 540 3.66 -35.99 -6.97
CA VAL A 540 3.13 -34.68 -7.37
C VAL A 540 3.55 -33.63 -6.34
N LYS A 541 4.26 -32.59 -6.79
CA LYS A 541 4.71 -31.51 -5.92
C LYS A 541 3.62 -30.44 -5.81
N VAL A 542 3.30 -30.05 -4.58
CA VAL A 542 2.29 -29.01 -4.33
C VAL A 542 2.96 -27.65 -4.15
N SER A 543 2.44 -26.65 -4.86
CA SER A 543 2.82 -25.25 -4.66
C SER A 543 1.58 -24.36 -4.56
N ILE A 544 1.65 -23.36 -3.70
CA ILE A 544 0.66 -22.28 -3.67
C ILE A 544 1.08 -21.23 -4.68
N TYR A 545 0.19 -20.92 -5.61
CA TYR A 545 0.37 -19.83 -6.54
C TYR A 545 -0.58 -18.67 -6.21
N SER A 546 -0.05 -17.45 -6.25
CA SER A 546 -0.82 -16.22 -6.16
C SER A 546 -0.42 -15.25 -7.26
N SER A 547 -1.42 -14.69 -7.94
CA SER A 547 -1.25 -13.68 -9.00
C SER A 547 -1.23 -12.25 -8.47
N LEU A 548 -1.37 -12.09 -7.15
CA LEU A 548 -1.31 -10.79 -6.50
C LEU A 548 0.13 -10.31 -6.58
N GLY A 549 0.38 -9.53 -7.63
CA GLY A 549 1.66 -8.93 -7.90
C GLY A 549 2.05 -8.12 -6.69
N ILE A 550 3.00 -8.64 -5.93
CA ILE A 550 3.80 -7.81 -5.05
C ILE A 550 4.36 -6.76 -6.00
N THR A 551 4.00 -5.49 -5.81
CA THR A 551 4.85 -4.37 -6.21
C THR A 551 6.11 -4.50 -5.38
N SER A 552 6.89 -5.54 -5.65
CA SER A 552 8.21 -5.67 -5.08
C SER A 552 8.91 -4.45 -5.61
N LEU A 553 9.36 -3.58 -4.70
CA LEU A 553 10.39 -2.59 -4.99
C LEU A 553 11.66 -3.35 -5.41
N SER A 554 11.60 -4.02 -6.56
CA SER A 554 12.63 -4.84 -7.19
C SER A 554 13.67 -3.87 -7.74
N GLY A 555 14.40 -3.27 -6.81
CA GLY A 555 15.23 -2.11 -7.03
C GLY A 555 15.82 -1.58 -5.73
N MET A 556 15.18 -1.77 -4.57
CA MET A 556 15.75 -1.36 -3.27
C MET A 556 17.12 -1.98 -2.99
N ALA A 557 17.32 -3.25 -3.35
CA ALA A 557 18.63 -3.89 -3.22
C ALA A 557 19.69 -3.20 -4.09
N ASN A 558 19.32 -2.79 -5.31
CA ASN A 558 20.21 -2.08 -6.25
C ASN A 558 20.48 -0.63 -5.82
N LEU A 559 19.60 -0.03 -5.00
CA LEU A 559 19.76 1.33 -4.48
C LEU A 559 20.74 1.43 -3.31
N PHE A 560 21.07 0.32 -2.64
CA PHE A 560 21.94 0.35 -1.47
C PHE A 560 23.30 1.00 -1.78
N VAL A 561 23.94 0.60 -2.88
CA VAL A 561 25.26 1.11 -3.28
C VAL A 561 25.20 2.60 -3.69
N PRO A 562 24.30 3.05 -4.60
CA PRO A 562 24.17 4.47 -4.93
C PRO A 562 23.86 5.37 -3.72
N ILE A 563 22.97 4.94 -2.84
CA ILE A 563 22.61 5.70 -1.63
C ILE A 563 23.79 5.78 -0.66
N LEU A 564 24.55 4.70 -0.49
CA LEU A 564 25.74 4.71 0.34
C LEU A 564 26.82 5.67 -0.21
N ILE A 565 27.08 5.61 -1.52
CA ILE A 565 28.03 6.50 -2.19
C ILE A 565 27.61 7.96 -2.01
N ALA A 566 26.33 8.25 -2.22
CA ALA A 566 25.76 9.58 -1.98
C ALA A 566 25.97 10.07 -0.55
N ALA A 567 25.65 9.22 0.42
CA ALA A 567 25.76 9.55 1.82
C ALA A 567 27.21 9.92 2.17
N LEU A 568 28.19 9.18 1.64
CA LEU A 568 29.61 9.43 1.82
C LEU A 568 30.09 10.71 1.11
N ILE A 569 29.60 10.99 -0.10
CA ILE A 569 29.91 12.22 -0.83
C ILE A 569 29.41 13.45 -0.07
N VAL A 570 28.15 13.43 0.38
CA VAL A 570 27.55 14.53 1.16
C VAL A 570 28.30 14.71 2.47
N LEU A 571 28.58 13.61 3.18
CA LEU A 571 29.36 13.62 4.42
C LEU A 571 30.73 14.28 4.20
N ASN A 572 31.48 13.83 3.21
CA ASN A 572 32.83 14.36 2.92
C ASN A 572 32.78 15.85 2.55
N THR A 573 31.82 16.24 1.71
CA THR A 573 31.67 17.63 1.26
C THR A 573 31.29 18.55 2.42
N MET A 574 30.37 18.12 3.29
CA MET A 574 29.95 18.89 4.46
C MET A 574 31.05 18.93 5.53
N MET A 575 31.80 17.85 5.75
CA MET A 575 32.99 17.87 6.62
C MET A 575 34.03 18.87 6.13
N GLY A 576 34.31 18.90 4.82
CA GLY A 576 35.18 19.91 4.21
C GLY A 576 34.69 21.34 4.45
N SER A 577 33.38 21.58 4.33
CA SER A 577 32.75 22.88 4.64
C SER A 577 32.98 23.29 6.10
N VAL A 578 32.83 22.36 7.05
CA VAL A 578 33.03 22.62 8.49
C VAL A 578 34.48 23.00 8.79
N TYR A 579 35.44 22.22 8.29
CA TYR A 579 36.87 22.47 8.58
C TYR A 579 37.39 23.77 8.00
N GLU A 580 36.97 24.14 6.79
CA GLU A 580 37.37 25.41 6.20
C GLU A 580 36.74 26.62 6.89
N ARG A 581 35.65 26.43 7.64
CA ARG A 581 34.92 27.48 8.34
C ARG A 581 35.22 27.52 9.82
N PHE A 582 36.27 26.83 10.26
CA PHE A 582 36.67 26.79 11.66
C PHE A 582 36.81 28.19 12.28
N ARG A 583 37.47 29.14 11.58
CA ARG A 583 37.61 30.53 12.04
C ARG A 583 36.27 31.27 12.10
N GLU A 584 35.39 31.06 11.12
CA GLU A 584 34.05 31.68 11.10
C GLU A 584 33.18 31.15 12.26
N ILE A 585 33.23 29.85 12.53
CA ILE A 585 32.55 29.19 13.66
C ILE A 585 33.03 29.78 14.99
N GLY A 586 34.34 30.00 15.14
CA GLY A 586 34.91 30.67 16.31
C GLY A 586 34.35 32.09 16.50
N VAL A 587 34.27 32.89 15.42
CA VAL A 587 33.66 34.24 15.47
C VAL A 587 32.19 34.17 15.87
N TYR A 588 31.41 33.26 15.30
CA TYR A 588 30.00 33.10 15.64
C TYR A 588 29.80 32.73 17.13
N SER A 589 30.64 31.84 17.65
CA SER A 589 30.64 31.50 19.08
C SER A 589 30.99 32.69 19.96
N SER A 590 32.02 33.47 19.60
CA SER A 590 32.41 34.68 20.34
C SER A 590 31.33 35.77 20.33
N VAL A 591 30.46 35.80 19.31
CA VAL A 591 29.32 36.72 19.21
C VAL A 591 28.07 36.17 19.94
N GLY A 592 28.17 34.98 20.55
CA GLY A 592 27.12 34.40 21.39
C GLY A 592 26.17 33.42 20.70
N LEU A 593 26.50 32.91 19.50
CA LEU A 593 25.71 31.83 18.89
C LEU A 593 25.88 30.53 19.67
N ALA A 594 24.79 30.02 20.22
CA ALA A 594 24.77 28.72 20.89
C ALA A 594 25.26 27.59 19.94
N PRO A 595 25.95 26.56 20.47
CA PRO A 595 26.43 25.43 19.67
C PRO A 595 25.34 24.78 18.80
N GLY A 596 24.12 24.69 19.31
CA GLY A 596 22.96 24.16 18.56
C GLY A 596 22.58 25.02 17.36
N HIS A 597 22.66 26.36 17.46
CA HIS A 597 22.40 27.27 16.34
C HIS A 597 23.47 27.13 15.24
N ILE A 598 24.72 26.83 15.63
CA ILE A 598 25.80 26.57 14.67
C ILE A 598 25.58 25.25 13.94
N ALA A 599 25.12 24.20 14.61
CA ALA A 599 24.69 22.96 13.91
C ALA A 599 23.55 23.25 12.91
N TRP A 600 22.57 24.06 13.30
CA TRP A 600 21.46 24.46 12.43
C TRP A 600 21.90 25.23 11.18
N LEU A 601 23.01 25.97 11.23
CA LEU A 601 23.60 26.63 10.06
C LEU A 601 23.92 25.62 8.94
N PHE A 602 24.55 24.49 9.31
CA PHE A 602 24.93 23.44 8.36
C PHE A 602 23.75 22.56 7.95
N MET A 603 22.79 22.30 8.86
CA MET A 603 21.54 21.62 8.52
C MET A 603 20.66 22.46 7.58
N ALA A 604 20.74 23.80 7.66
CA ALA A 604 20.07 24.69 6.72
C ALA A 604 20.67 24.59 5.32
N GLU A 605 22.01 24.53 5.21
CA GLU A 605 22.71 24.33 3.93
C GLU A 605 22.30 23.02 3.28
N SER A 606 22.26 21.92 4.04
CA SER A 606 21.79 20.63 3.50
C SER A 606 20.32 20.64 3.10
N CYS A 607 19.48 21.44 3.75
CA CYS A 607 18.06 21.62 3.38
C CYS A 607 17.89 22.30 2.04
N VAL A 608 18.66 23.36 1.81
CA VAL A 608 18.69 24.03 0.51
C VAL A 608 19.16 23.07 -0.57
N TYR A 609 20.26 22.35 -0.31
CA TYR A 609 20.80 21.39 -1.26
C TYR A 609 19.84 20.23 -1.56
N SER A 610 19.17 19.67 -0.55
CA SER A 610 18.24 18.56 -0.74
C SER A 610 17.00 18.98 -1.53
N VAL A 611 16.38 20.11 -1.18
CA VAL A 611 15.19 20.61 -1.87
C VAL A 611 15.50 21.03 -3.30
N LEU A 612 16.53 21.86 -3.51
CA LEU A 612 16.89 22.30 -4.86
C LEU A 612 17.34 21.11 -5.71
N GLY A 613 18.20 20.23 -5.16
CA GLY A 613 18.74 19.09 -5.89
C GLY A 613 17.66 18.08 -6.30
N VAL A 614 16.66 17.87 -5.44
CA VAL A 614 15.53 16.99 -5.75
C VAL A 614 14.60 17.59 -6.79
N VAL A 615 14.19 18.86 -6.66
CA VAL A 615 13.34 19.52 -7.68
C VAL A 615 14.06 19.57 -9.03
N ALA A 616 15.32 19.99 -9.06
CA ALA A 616 16.08 20.07 -10.32
C ALA A 616 16.36 18.67 -10.91
N GLY A 617 16.73 17.70 -10.07
CA GLY A 617 16.98 16.32 -10.51
C GLY A 617 15.71 15.65 -11.05
N TYR A 618 14.56 15.89 -10.43
CA TYR A 618 13.27 15.46 -10.92
C TYR A 618 12.93 16.07 -12.28
N LEU A 619 13.02 17.40 -12.41
CA LEU A 619 12.72 18.11 -13.66
C LEU A 619 13.64 17.66 -14.80
N VAL A 620 14.95 17.55 -14.55
CA VAL A 620 15.91 17.06 -15.55
C VAL A 620 15.63 15.61 -15.90
N GLY A 621 15.30 14.76 -14.92
CA GLY A 621 14.95 13.37 -15.15
C GLY A 621 13.72 13.20 -16.05
N GLN A 622 12.65 13.95 -15.77
CA GLN A 622 11.43 13.90 -16.58
C GLN A 622 11.66 14.46 -18.00
N ILE A 623 12.40 15.57 -18.15
CA ILE A 623 12.76 16.10 -19.48
C ILE A 623 13.57 15.07 -20.27
N MET A 624 14.55 14.43 -19.63
CA MET A 624 15.37 13.39 -20.27
C MET A 624 14.53 12.17 -20.65
N ALA A 625 13.61 11.73 -19.77
CA ALA A 625 12.71 10.62 -20.04
C ALA A 625 11.84 10.88 -21.27
N THR A 626 11.17 12.03 -21.32
CA THR A 626 10.33 12.44 -22.46
C THR A 626 11.14 12.59 -23.74
N ALA A 627 12.36 13.12 -23.66
CA ALA A 627 13.23 13.21 -24.84
C ALA A 627 13.63 11.80 -25.34
N LEU A 628 14.03 10.90 -24.44
CA LEU A 628 14.44 9.54 -24.80
C LEU A 628 13.31 8.73 -25.44
N THR A 629 12.07 8.88 -24.95
CA THR A 629 10.91 8.20 -25.55
C THR A 629 10.54 8.79 -26.92
N GLN A 630 10.62 10.12 -27.10
CA GLN A 630 10.36 10.75 -28.41
C GLN A 630 11.36 10.34 -29.50
N PHE A 631 12.62 10.08 -29.12
CA PHE A 631 13.66 9.67 -30.07
C PHE A 631 13.75 8.14 -30.27
N ASP A 632 12.87 7.35 -29.64
CA ASP A 632 12.80 5.89 -29.73
C ASP A 632 14.14 5.17 -29.43
N VAL A 633 14.98 5.80 -28.60
CA VAL A 633 16.33 5.29 -28.26
C VAL A 633 16.27 4.21 -27.17
N THR A 634 15.09 4.02 -26.58
CA THR A 634 14.87 3.21 -25.37
C THR A 634 13.88 2.09 -25.60
N THR A 635 14.11 1.21 -26.57
CA THR A 635 13.41 -0.08 -26.63
C THR A 635 13.79 -0.90 -25.39
N GLY A 636 12.96 -0.86 -24.34
CA GLY A 636 13.11 -1.66 -23.11
C GLY A 636 13.40 -0.90 -21.81
N PHE A 637 13.50 0.44 -21.81
CA PHE A 637 13.62 1.24 -20.57
C PHE A 637 12.35 2.04 -20.30
N THR A 638 11.57 1.64 -19.29
CA THR A 638 10.39 2.38 -18.81
C THR A 638 10.78 3.31 -17.66
N LEU A 639 10.57 4.60 -17.83
CA LEU A 639 10.97 5.66 -16.90
C LEU A 639 9.74 6.35 -16.28
N ASN A 640 9.10 5.67 -15.33
CA ASN A 640 7.94 6.13 -14.57
C ASN A 640 8.33 7.12 -13.45
N TYR A 641 8.80 8.30 -13.84
CA TYR A 641 9.16 9.39 -12.92
C TYR A 641 7.94 10.11 -12.31
N SER A 642 6.74 9.90 -12.82
CA SER A 642 5.55 10.66 -12.40
C SER A 642 4.67 9.94 -11.37
N SER A 643 5.13 8.81 -10.81
CA SER A 643 4.37 7.99 -9.87
C SER A 643 4.69 8.28 -8.40
N LEU A 644 3.90 7.72 -7.48
CA LEU A 644 4.12 7.83 -6.03
C LEU A 644 5.49 7.25 -5.60
N SER A 645 6.04 6.30 -6.35
CA SER A 645 7.40 5.78 -6.12
C SER A 645 8.47 6.84 -6.33
N ALA A 646 8.29 7.77 -7.27
CA ALA A 646 9.18 8.91 -7.47
C ALA A 646 9.12 9.88 -6.29
N VAL A 647 7.93 10.11 -5.70
CA VAL A 647 7.78 10.89 -4.47
C VAL A 647 8.55 10.26 -3.31
N LEU A 648 8.40 8.95 -3.09
CA LEU A 648 9.16 8.22 -2.07
C LEU A 648 10.68 8.28 -2.31
N SER A 649 11.11 8.17 -3.56
CA SER A 649 12.51 8.30 -3.97
C SER A 649 13.05 9.69 -3.64
N CYS A 650 12.29 10.74 -3.94
CA CYS A 650 12.62 12.12 -3.62
C CYS A 650 12.77 12.33 -2.11
N ILE A 651 11.81 11.84 -1.31
CA ILE A 651 11.85 11.89 0.15
C ILE A 651 13.08 11.14 0.68
N LEU A 652 13.37 9.96 0.13
CA LEU A 652 14.53 9.16 0.51
C LEU A 652 15.83 9.91 0.24
N VAL A 653 16.00 10.53 -0.93
CA VAL A 653 17.18 11.34 -1.25
C VAL A 653 17.29 12.52 -0.29
N MET A 654 16.20 13.23 -0.02
CA MET A 654 16.20 14.33 0.95
C MET A 654 16.62 13.86 2.35
N ALA A 655 16.10 12.71 2.79
CA ALA A 655 16.42 12.11 4.08
C ALA A 655 17.90 11.69 4.15
N VAL A 656 18.45 11.08 3.10
CA VAL A 656 19.86 10.69 3.02
C VAL A 656 20.76 11.93 3.14
N VAL A 657 20.49 12.99 2.37
CA VAL A 657 21.27 14.24 2.43
C VAL A 657 21.22 14.87 3.82
N MET A 658 20.03 14.90 4.43
CA MET A 658 19.83 15.39 5.80
C MET A 658 20.61 14.58 6.83
N LEU A 659 20.44 13.26 6.83
CA LEU A 659 21.06 12.35 7.78
C LEU A 659 22.59 12.36 7.67
N SER A 660 23.13 12.39 6.44
CA SER A 660 24.56 12.51 6.19
C SER A 660 25.17 13.81 6.73
N THR A 661 24.37 14.86 6.88
CA THR A 661 24.82 16.16 7.42
C THR A 661 24.79 16.23 8.94
N VAL A 662 24.07 15.32 9.62
CA VAL A 662 23.96 15.32 11.09
C VAL A 662 25.33 15.21 11.76
N TYR A 663 26.21 14.33 11.28
CA TYR A 663 27.54 14.17 11.86
C TYR A 663 28.43 15.43 11.67
N PRO A 664 28.59 15.99 10.46
CA PRO A 664 29.28 17.25 10.25
C PRO A 664 28.72 18.40 11.09
N ALA A 665 27.39 18.54 11.15
CA ALA A 665 26.74 19.60 11.93
C ALA A 665 27.02 19.46 13.44
N ARG A 666 27.00 18.22 13.97
CA ARG A 666 27.42 17.94 15.36
C ARG A 666 28.88 18.30 15.59
N LYS A 667 29.77 17.98 14.64
CA LYS A 667 31.19 18.35 14.73
C LYS A 667 31.39 19.86 14.72
N ALA A 668 30.67 20.60 13.87
CA ALA A 668 30.72 22.06 13.86
C ALA A 668 30.26 22.67 15.19
N SER A 669 29.17 22.14 15.77
CA SER A 669 28.69 22.54 17.09
C SER A 669 29.72 22.29 18.20
N GLN A 670 30.41 21.16 18.16
CA GLN A 670 31.47 20.84 19.13
C GLN A 670 32.69 21.78 18.99
N MET A 671 33.04 22.19 17.77
CA MET A 671 34.12 23.15 17.53
C MET A 671 33.80 24.57 18.01
N ALA A 672 32.52 24.91 18.15
CA ALA A 672 32.08 26.22 18.63
C ALA A 672 32.25 26.40 20.14
N VAL A 673 32.46 25.34 20.91
CA VAL A 673 32.70 25.46 22.35
C VAL A 673 34.18 25.74 22.54
N PRO A 674 34.59 26.95 23.00
CA PRO A 674 35.97 27.18 23.34
C PRO A 674 36.30 26.33 24.56
N ASP A 675 37.08 25.28 24.32
CA ASP A 675 37.71 24.40 25.29
C ASP A 675 36.83 23.33 25.96
N VAL A 676 37.48 22.19 26.21
CA VAL A 676 36.92 20.84 26.41
C VAL A 676 36.40 20.60 27.85
N THR A 677 36.35 21.64 28.69
CA THR A 677 35.81 21.60 30.07
C THR A 677 35.13 22.95 30.35
N ARG A 678 33.91 23.11 30.84
CA ARG A 678 33.06 22.37 31.79
C ARG A 678 31.61 22.74 31.42
N ARG A 679 30.70 21.77 31.26
CA ARG A 679 29.31 22.03 31.68
C ARG A 679 29.41 22.38 33.15
N TRP A 680 29.11 23.61 33.54
CA TRP A 680 29.06 23.98 34.94
C TRP A 680 27.99 23.11 35.60
N ARG A 681 28.42 22.18 36.46
CA ARG A 681 27.58 21.35 37.28
C ARG A 681 27.75 21.87 38.69
N LEU A 682 26.63 22.10 39.37
CA LEU A 682 26.64 22.47 40.79
C LEU A 682 27.44 21.40 41.56
N PRO A 683 28.39 21.81 42.42
CA PRO A 683 29.05 20.87 43.31
C PRO A 683 28.04 20.23 44.25
N ALA A 684 28.42 19.08 44.83
CA ALA A 684 27.59 18.48 45.86
C ALA A 684 27.50 19.40 47.09
N PRO A 685 26.36 19.44 47.81
CA PRO A 685 26.24 20.18 49.05
C PRO A 685 27.25 19.76 50.09
N GLU A 686 27.72 20.73 50.88
CA GLU A 686 28.36 20.47 52.17
C GLU A 686 27.30 20.67 53.27
N GLY A 687 26.60 19.59 53.65
CA GLY A 687 25.46 19.68 54.57
C GLY A 687 24.26 20.37 53.92
N ASP A 688 23.78 21.45 54.53
CA ASP A 688 22.67 22.28 54.02
C ASP A 688 23.17 23.48 53.17
N GLU A 689 24.50 23.62 52.98
CA GLU A 689 25.10 24.75 52.27
C GLU A 689 25.67 24.35 50.90
N TRP A 690 25.44 25.20 49.89
CA TRP A 690 26.04 25.10 48.55
C TRP A 690 27.07 26.21 48.35
N HIS A 691 28.34 25.82 48.33
CA HIS A 691 29.45 26.73 48.03
C HIS A 691 29.91 26.53 46.58
N PHE A 692 29.73 27.54 45.74
CA PHE A 692 30.22 27.51 44.35
C PHE A 692 30.57 28.89 43.84
N GLU A 693 31.54 28.94 42.93
CA GLU A 693 31.85 30.14 42.16
C GLU A 693 30.97 30.23 40.92
N PHE A 694 30.43 31.42 40.67
CA PHE A 694 29.70 31.69 39.43
C PHE A 694 30.62 31.51 38.21
N PRO A 695 30.11 30.99 37.08
CA PRO A 695 30.90 30.78 35.86
C PRO A 695 31.26 32.08 35.12
N PHE A 696 31.06 33.23 35.77
CA PHE A 696 31.34 34.56 35.25
C PHE A 696 31.82 35.46 36.39
N THR A 697 32.62 36.46 36.06
CA THR A 697 33.08 37.47 37.02
C THR A 697 32.27 38.76 36.85
N VAL A 698 31.98 39.43 37.97
CA VAL A 698 31.23 40.69 37.99
C VAL A 698 32.09 41.78 38.58
N GLY A 699 32.07 42.97 37.97
CA GLY A 699 32.77 44.13 38.52
C GLY A 699 32.12 44.59 39.82
N GLY A 700 32.90 45.08 40.79
CA GLY A 700 32.39 45.44 42.13
C GLY A 700 31.23 46.46 42.14
N ARG A 701 31.06 47.26 41.07
CA ARG A 701 29.92 48.20 40.91
C ARG A 701 28.63 47.50 40.47
N ASP A 702 28.74 46.37 39.79
CA ASP A 702 27.62 45.65 39.17
C ASP A 702 27.08 44.52 40.07
N VAL A 703 27.78 44.20 41.17
CA VAL A 703 27.36 43.20 42.17
C VAL A 703 25.96 43.50 42.71
N LEU A 704 25.66 44.77 42.99
CA LEU A 704 24.34 45.17 43.48
C LEU A 704 23.24 44.92 42.43
N GLY A 705 23.54 45.12 41.15
CA GLY A 705 22.62 44.80 40.06
C GLY A 705 22.38 43.29 39.95
N LEU A 706 23.42 42.47 40.14
CA LEU A 706 23.29 41.02 40.17
C LEU A 706 22.42 40.56 41.34
N CYS A 707 22.62 41.08 42.55
CA CYS A 707 21.81 40.71 43.71
C CYS A 707 20.34 41.11 43.54
N VAL A 708 20.05 42.28 42.96
CA VAL A 708 18.68 42.69 42.63
C VAL A 708 18.04 41.78 41.58
N PHE A 709 18.81 41.36 40.57
CA PHE A 709 18.35 40.37 39.60
C PHE A 709 18.03 39.02 40.27
N LEU A 710 18.90 38.54 41.17
CA LEU A 710 18.68 37.29 41.91
C LEU A 710 17.46 37.35 42.82
N ILE A 711 17.22 38.48 43.49
CA ILE A 711 15.99 38.71 44.27
C ILE A 711 14.75 38.57 43.37
N GLY A 712 14.71 39.28 42.23
CA GLY A 712 13.59 39.17 41.30
C GLY A 712 13.44 37.78 40.68
N TYR A 713 14.55 37.04 40.50
CA TYR A 713 14.52 35.66 40.06
C TYR A 713 13.94 34.73 41.13
N PHE A 714 14.37 34.84 42.39
CA PHE A 714 13.83 34.03 43.48
C PHE A 714 12.37 34.36 43.78
N ASP A 715 11.97 35.65 43.84
CA ASP A 715 10.57 36.04 44.01
C ASP A 715 9.64 35.46 42.92
N SER A 716 10.17 35.14 41.73
CA SER A 716 9.37 34.47 40.68
C SER A 716 8.98 33.01 41.00
N TYR A 717 9.58 32.42 42.03
CA TYR A 717 9.30 31.08 42.56
C TYR A 717 8.45 31.11 43.84
N SER A 718 7.74 32.21 44.12
CA SER A 718 6.86 32.36 45.29
C SER A 718 5.50 31.62 45.19
N GLU A 719 5.21 30.93 44.08
CA GLU A 719 4.00 30.12 43.94
C GLU A 719 4.33 28.63 44.10
N GLU A 720 3.77 28.01 45.15
CA GLU A 720 3.94 26.59 45.55
C GLU A 720 3.65 25.56 44.44
N SER A 721 2.99 25.97 43.35
CA SER A 721 2.59 25.10 42.25
C SER A 721 3.69 24.83 41.21
N ILE A 722 4.85 25.49 41.31
CA ILE A 722 5.91 25.47 40.29
C ILE A 722 7.18 24.75 40.80
N GLY A 723 7.05 23.44 41.06
CA GLY A 723 8.21 22.54 41.18
C GLY A 723 8.76 22.32 42.60
N THR A 724 9.98 21.78 42.69
CA THR A 724 10.64 21.36 43.94
C THR A 724 11.43 22.48 44.64
N PHE A 725 11.29 23.73 44.20
CA PHE A 725 12.04 24.88 44.69
C PHE A 725 11.06 26.04 44.89
N TYR A 726 10.94 26.51 46.13
CA TYR A 726 10.06 27.58 46.57
C TYR A 726 10.89 28.56 47.40
N THR A 727 10.62 29.85 47.26
CA THR A 727 11.29 30.91 48.02
C THR A 727 10.27 32.01 48.34
N ASP A 728 10.29 32.52 49.57
CA ASP A 728 9.44 33.62 50.02
C ASP A 728 10.27 34.79 50.57
N GLY A 729 9.82 36.02 50.28
CA GLY A 729 10.37 37.24 50.88
C GLY A 729 11.86 37.51 50.61
N ALA A 730 12.35 37.41 49.37
CA ALA A 730 13.76 37.63 49.07
C ALA A 730 14.22 39.09 49.35
N GLN A 731 15.25 39.26 50.19
CA GLN A 731 15.77 40.55 50.64
C GLN A 731 17.28 40.69 50.46
N LEU A 732 17.73 41.94 50.26
CA LEU A 732 19.15 42.26 50.15
C LEU A 732 19.76 42.54 51.52
N GLY A 733 20.65 41.68 51.98
CA GLY A 733 21.48 41.88 53.15
C GLY A 733 22.91 42.31 52.82
N ARG A 734 23.67 42.68 53.85
CA ARG A 734 25.12 42.90 53.77
C ARG A 734 25.82 42.02 54.79
N VAL A 735 26.89 41.38 54.38
CA VAL A 735 27.71 40.51 55.24
C VAL A 735 29.16 40.96 55.20
N GLU A 736 29.84 40.97 56.34
CA GLU A 736 31.30 41.14 56.34
C GLU A 736 31.96 39.83 55.91
N ALA A 737 32.63 39.87 54.76
CA ALA A 737 33.41 38.76 54.24
C ALA A 737 34.91 39.02 54.47
N GLU A 738 35.71 37.96 54.36
CA GLU A 738 37.16 37.96 54.60
C GLU A 738 37.92 39.02 53.77
N PHE A 739 37.35 39.46 52.64
CA PHE A 739 37.94 40.43 51.72
C PHE A 739 37.22 41.80 51.67
N GLY A 740 36.25 42.06 52.56
CA GLY A 740 35.50 43.32 52.64
C GLY A 740 33.98 43.16 52.84
N GLN A 741 33.21 44.23 52.64
CA GLN A 741 31.74 44.15 52.70
C GLN A 741 31.17 43.39 51.48
N GLY A 742 30.60 42.22 51.73
CA GLY A 742 29.83 41.41 50.77
C GLY A 742 28.34 41.73 50.79
N GLN A 743 27.63 41.30 49.75
CA GLN A 743 26.17 41.34 49.69
C GLN A 743 25.62 39.92 49.79
N VAL A 744 24.50 39.76 50.49
CA VAL A 744 23.79 38.48 50.62
C VAL A 744 22.35 38.68 50.18
N VAL A 745 21.75 37.65 49.60
CA VAL A 745 20.32 37.60 49.29
C VAL A 745 19.71 36.55 50.20
N GLU A 746 18.81 36.97 51.08
CA GLU A 746 18.14 36.13 52.08
C GLU A 746 16.70 35.89 51.65
N PHE A 747 16.18 34.68 51.77
CA PHE A 747 14.80 34.29 51.46
C PHE A 747 14.43 33.08 52.32
N ASP A 748 13.14 32.93 52.63
CA ASP A 748 12.57 31.82 53.40
C ASP A 748 12.14 30.64 52.52
#